data_AF-A0A7V7GRE5-F1
#
_entry.id   AF-A0A7V7GRE5-F1
#
_cell.length_a   1.000
_cell.length_b   1.000
_cell.length_c   1.000
_cell.angle_alpha   90.00
_cell.angle_beta   90.00
_cell.angle_gamma   90.00
#
_symmetry.space_group_name_H-M   'P 1'
#
loop_
_entity.id
_entity.type
_entity.pdbx_description
1 polymer ?
#
loop_
_entity_poly.entity_id
_entity_poly.type
_entity_poly.pdbx_seq_one_letter_code
_entity_poly.pdbx_strand_id
1 'polypeptide(L)'
;MNYKISYLLKTPREISREKAAEIIEVNIDEAIKQLAPFAEYMDETHIRLKKFRAIDWAEKYVNITRFEAVYTEQERRDLLYLMVYSNTIPISVFHFQDFLQVSKGTVLSDIKKVRKELEGEECQLTYTRKAGFRLLGSEVILRREAKNRTAHLMQSLAGRFGLTYLTAMLSLDCYAKARDLLDNTISLSDLRFAPNRMDELAYYLSLTTNRIGKISVEKVKDAELLASLAINDISRQILTGLGYSEHLESEILFFSLCLASIVEGDIQEPALDFLLECSSEVIHRMEFLMAIEFDSFRELLMNVFYHLVPAYFRISYSFYLPNVMIDQIKHQYASIYEMTRKALRPLEKRIGKSIPEEEVGFFTILFGGEIRKVDEEERNRKIRAVIVCPSGISSSLILKSELQQLFPMILFTETNSADRLHEVDETSYDIVFSTVPLTLTNKKKSLYVLQPIMTDLEKNQLINQVQRDWLIPGFSMPSAQELLAALLPYIELKEGVDEEKLYQVLNRKMNKLLEKKEDQRPMLSELLTEEMIQLSDQPKNWQEAITLAAQPLLLKNKIEESYVKAMIERVEQYGAFIHIGDHIALPHARPEDGVNEVGMSLLKLQQPVDLIDDPAHPISLFICLAAIDNEAHLRALANLTKLLSNKQNLQELLQASTKEEILAIIKKGDE
;
A
#
# COMPACT_ATOMS: atom_id res chain seq x y z
N MET A 1 7.99 17.29 -22.22
CA MET A 1 8.37 18.60 -22.77
C MET A 1 8.71 19.52 -21.60
N ASN A 2 9.69 20.42 -21.70
CA ASN A 2 10.07 21.29 -20.58
C ASN A 2 9.02 22.40 -20.36
N TYR A 3 8.51 22.54 -19.12
CA TYR A 3 7.49 23.54 -18.79
C TYR A 3 8.01 24.99 -18.86
N LYS A 4 9.33 25.20 -18.73
CA LYS A 4 9.97 26.53 -18.78
C LYS A 4 9.83 27.21 -20.14
N ILE A 5 9.53 26.44 -21.20
CA ILE A 5 9.22 26.99 -22.53
C ILE A 5 8.08 28.03 -22.45
N SER A 6 7.14 27.85 -21.52
CA SER A 6 6.04 28.80 -21.30
C SER A 6 6.47 30.23 -20.98
N TYR A 7 7.65 30.44 -20.36
CA TYR A 7 8.22 31.78 -20.14
C TYR A 7 8.45 32.51 -21.46
N LEU A 8 8.96 31.79 -22.46
CA LEU A 8 9.26 32.33 -23.77
C LEU A 8 7.98 32.56 -24.59
N LEU A 9 6.98 31.68 -24.45
CA LEU A 9 5.71 31.77 -25.18
C LEU A 9 4.81 32.92 -24.71
N LYS A 10 4.93 33.35 -23.46
CA LYS A 10 4.11 34.44 -22.90
C LYS A 10 4.28 35.76 -23.66
N THR A 11 5.51 36.08 -24.05
CA THR A 11 5.79 37.29 -24.82
C THR A 11 6.57 36.90 -26.07
N PRO A 12 5.89 36.72 -27.22
CA PRO A 12 6.54 36.32 -28.47
C PRO A 12 7.62 37.34 -28.84
N ARG A 13 8.87 36.88 -28.87
CA ARG A 13 10.06 37.70 -29.14
C ARG A 13 11.04 36.89 -29.96
N GLU A 14 11.89 37.62 -30.68
CA GLU A 14 13.14 37.09 -31.22
C GLU A 14 14.15 37.06 -30.07
N ILE A 15 14.79 35.92 -29.87
CA ILE A 15 15.72 35.66 -28.76
C ILE A 15 16.90 34.84 -29.27
N SER A 16 18.11 35.08 -28.74
CA SER A 16 19.26 34.25 -29.10
C SER A 16 19.08 32.82 -28.60
N ARG A 17 19.66 31.85 -29.31
CA ARG A 17 19.61 30.44 -28.93
C ARG A 17 20.21 30.18 -27.56
N GLU A 18 21.28 30.90 -27.21
CA GLU A 18 21.94 30.84 -25.91
C GLU A 18 21.01 31.33 -24.81
N LYS A 19 20.36 32.48 -25.01
CA LYS A 19 19.46 33.03 -23.99
C LYS A 19 18.18 32.21 -23.84
N ALA A 20 17.68 31.63 -24.94
CA ALA A 20 16.58 30.69 -24.88
C ALA A 20 16.96 29.46 -24.06
N ALA A 21 18.11 28.83 -24.35
CA ALA A 21 18.64 27.69 -23.63
C ALA A 21 18.87 27.97 -22.13
N GLU A 22 19.36 29.17 -21.79
CA GLU A 22 19.50 29.64 -20.41
C GLU A 22 18.15 29.72 -19.69
N ILE A 23 17.12 30.31 -20.32
CA ILE A 23 15.78 30.47 -19.70
C ILE A 23 15.09 29.13 -19.47
N ILE A 24 15.26 28.17 -20.37
CA ILE A 24 14.67 26.84 -20.21
C ILE A 24 15.60 25.84 -19.51
N GLU A 25 16.80 26.27 -19.13
CA GLU A 25 17.81 25.48 -18.38
C GLU A 25 18.18 24.15 -19.04
N VAL A 26 18.42 24.17 -20.35
CA VAL A 26 18.99 23.01 -21.08
C VAL A 26 20.14 23.49 -21.97
N ASN A 27 20.90 22.55 -22.55
CA ASN A 27 21.92 22.90 -23.54
C ASN A 27 21.28 23.45 -24.83
N ILE A 28 22.07 24.14 -25.65
CA ILE A 28 21.58 24.83 -26.86
C ILE A 28 20.93 23.87 -27.86
N ASP A 29 21.52 22.70 -28.10
CA ASP A 29 21.00 21.73 -29.06
C ASP A 29 19.64 21.17 -28.64
N GLU A 30 19.48 20.85 -27.35
CA GLU A 30 18.22 20.40 -26.78
C GLU A 30 17.18 21.54 -26.77
N ALA A 31 17.60 22.78 -26.52
CA ALA A 31 16.71 23.94 -26.59
C ALA A 31 16.14 24.14 -28.00
N ILE A 32 16.99 24.05 -29.03
CA ILE A 32 16.59 24.13 -30.44
C ILE A 32 15.56 23.02 -30.75
N LYS A 33 15.84 21.78 -30.34
CA LYS A 33 14.94 20.64 -30.57
C LYS A 33 13.57 20.83 -29.91
N GLN A 34 13.55 21.32 -28.67
CA GLN A 34 12.31 21.53 -27.93
C GLN A 34 11.53 22.77 -28.40
N LEU A 35 12.22 23.81 -28.90
CA LEU A 35 11.60 25.05 -29.38
C LEU A 35 11.17 25.00 -30.86
N ALA A 36 11.72 24.08 -31.65
CA ALA A 36 11.38 23.93 -33.07
C ALA A 36 9.87 23.85 -33.35
N PRO A 37 9.03 23.12 -32.56
CA PRO A 37 7.58 23.11 -32.76
C PRO A 37 6.89 24.47 -32.56
N PHE A 38 7.53 25.40 -31.87
CA PHE A 38 6.99 26.73 -31.51
C PHE A 38 7.58 27.87 -32.36
N ALA A 39 8.63 27.59 -33.13
CA ALA A 39 9.33 28.59 -33.94
C ALA A 39 8.49 29.06 -35.14
N GLU A 40 8.44 30.37 -35.33
CA GLU A 40 8.05 31.05 -36.57
C GLU A 40 9.22 31.02 -37.56
N TYR A 41 10.41 31.32 -37.05
CA TYR A 41 11.67 31.32 -37.77
C TYR A 41 12.80 30.94 -36.82
N MET A 42 13.81 30.26 -37.34
CA MET A 42 15.00 29.85 -36.59
C MET A 42 16.21 29.82 -37.51
N ASP A 43 17.21 30.64 -37.23
CA ASP A 43 18.54 30.61 -37.88
C ASP A 43 19.60 30.16 -36.90
N GLU A 44 20.86 30.12 -37.33
CA GLU A 44 22.02 29.64 -36.56
C GLU A 44 22.24 30.34 -35.20
N THR A 45 21.66 31.52 -34.98
CA THR A 45 21.89 32.36 -33.80
C THR A 45 20.63 32.73 -33.02
N HIS A 46 19.48 32.85 -33.70
CA HIS A 46 18.23 33.35 -33.09
C HIS A 46 17.04 32.44 -33.39
N ILE A 47 16.08 32.47 -32.47
CA ILE A 47 14.77 31.83 -32.59
C ILE A 47 13.70 32.90 -32.42
N ARG A 48 12.76 32.98 -33.37
CA ARG A 48 11.55 33.80 -33.25
C ARG A 48 10.36 32.89 -33.00
N LEU A 49 9.71 33.07 -31.85
CA LEU A 49 8.59 32.22 -31.44
C LEU A 49 7.23 32.76 -31.91
N LYS A 50 6.34 31.86 -32.31
CA LYS A 50 4.94 32.21 -32.65
C LYS A 50 4.20 32.66 -31.39
N LYS A 51 3.12 33.43 -31.60
CA LYS A 51 2.13 33.66 -30.55
C LYS A 51 1.34 32.38 -30.32
N PHE A 52 1.39 31.84 -29.10
CA PHE A 52 0.66 30.63 -28.71
C PHE A 52 -0.61 30.98 -27.92
N ARG A 53 -1.69 30.25 -28.18
CA ARG A 53 -2.88 30.29 -27.31
C ARG A 53 -2.67 29.31 -26.15
N ALA A 54 -3.37 29.54 -25.05
CA ALA A 54 -3.36 28.66 -23.88
C ALA A 54 -3.65 27.19 -24.24
N ILE A 55 -4.56 26.96 -25.18
CA ILE A 55 -4.92 25.62 -25.61
C ILE A 55 -3.79 24.94 -26.41
N ASP A 56 -3.12 25.67 -27.30
CA ASP A 56 -2.03 25.13 -28.11
C ASP A 56 -0.84 24.73 -27.21
N TRP A 57 -0.61 25.50 -26.13
CA TRP A 57 0.37 25.13 -25.11
C TRP A 57 -0.02 23.85 -24.36
N ALA A 58 -1.26 23.74 -23.90
CA ALA A 58 -1.73 22.54 -23.20
C ALA A 58 -1.62 21.28 -24.07
N GLU A 59 -1.97 21.37 -25.36
CA GLU A 59 -1.87 20.24 -26.28
C GLU A 59 -0.43 19.76 -26.46
N LYS A 60 0.51 20.70 -26.58
CA LYS A 60 1.93 20.37 -26.75
C LYS A 60 2.60 19.89 -25.47
N TYR A 61 2.28 20.51 -24.33
CA TYR A 61 2.91 20.18 -23.05
C TYR A 61 2.47 18.81 -22.54
N VAL A 62 1.16 18.52 -22.60
CA VAL A 62 0.58 17.25 -22.13
C VAL A 62 0.62 16.15 -23.20
N ASN A 63 0.88 16.53 -24.47
CA ASN A 63 0.96 15.63 -25.61
C ASN A 63 -0.35 14.87 -25.88
N ILE A 64 -1.46 15.61 -25.87
CA ILE A 64 -2.81 15.15 -26.19
C ILE A 64 -3.60 16.31 -26.80
N THR A 65 -4.41 16.08 -27.82
CA THR A 65 -5.25 17.14 -28.42
C THR A 65 -6.48 17.42 -27.58
N ARG A 66 -7.10 18.60 -27.75
CA ARG A 66 -8.37 18.93 -27.09
C ARG A 66 -9.47 17.89 -27.38
N PHE A 67 -9.46 17.26 -28.54
CA PHE A 67 -10.47 16.28 -28.95
C PHE A 67 -10.24 14.90 -28.33
N GLU A 68 -9.00 14.57 -27.99
CA GLU A 68 -8.64 13.34 -27.28
C GLU A 68 -8.84 13.46 -25.76
N ALA A 69 -8.80 14.69 -25.22
CA ALA A 69 -9.06 14.97 -23.81
C ALA A 69 -10.55 14.84 -23.45
N VAL A 70 -11.05 13.60 -23.40
CA VAL A 70 -12.43 13.29 -23.02
C VAL A 70 -12.57 13.23 -21.50
N TYR A 71 -13.23 14.22 -20.93
CA TYR A 71 -13.46 14.32 -19.49
C TYR A 71 -14.62 13.43 -19.02
N THR A 72 -14.37 12.64 -17.99
CA THR A 72 -15.40 11.97 -17.19
C THR A 72 -16.32 13.00 -16.53
N GLU A 73 -17.47 12.54 -16.04
CA GLU A 73 -18.39 13.43 -15.34
C GLU A 73 -17.77 14.08 -14.10
N GLN A 74 -16.95 13.35 -13.34
CA GLN A 74 -16.28 13.90 -12.16
C GLN A 74 -15.28 15.00 -12.55
N GLU A 75 -14.43 14.73 -13.55
CA GLU A 75 -13.42 15.69 -14.01
C GLU A 75 -14.06 16.98 -14.56
N ARG A 76 -15.19 16.88 -15.26
CA ARG A 76 -15.94 18.07 -15.71
C ARG A 76 -16.40 18.92 -14.53
N ARG A 77 -16.90 18.29 -13.46
CA ARG A 77 -17.33 19.01 -12.24
C ARG A 77 -16.15 19.64 -11.51
N ASP A 78 -15.02 18.95 -11.47
CA ASP A 78 -13.78 19.48 -10.88
C ASP A 78 -13.25 20.69 -11.64
N LEU A 79 -13.17 20.60 -12.97
CA LEU A 79 -12.77 21.72 -13.82
C LEU A 79 -13.75 22.88 -13.72
N LEU A 80 -15.07 22.61 -13.68
CA LEU A 80 -16.09 23.64 -13.49
C LEU A 80 -15.87 24.40 -12.18
N TYR A 81 -15.65 23.66 -11.08
CA TYR A 81 -15.36 24.25 -9.78
C TYR A 81 -14.09 25.10 -9.84
N LEU A 82 -12.98 24.55 -10.36
CA LEU A 82 -11.69 25.23 -10.44
C LEU A 82 -11.72 26.46 -11.34
N MET A 83 -12.50 26.42 -12.42
CA MET A 83 -12.81 27.60 -13.22
C MET A 83 -13.42 28.68 -12.32
N VAL A 84 -14.53 28.43 -11.62
CA VAL A 84 -15.16 29.45 -10.74
C VAL A 84 -14.21 29.91 -9.63
N TYR A 85 -13.44 29.00 -9.05
CA TYR A 85 -12.52 29.26 -7.95
C TYR A 85 -11.38 30.22 -8.31
N SER A 86 -10.81 30.06 -9.50
CA SER A 86 -9.59 30.75 -9.96
C SER A 86 -9.85 32.02 -10.78
N ASN A 87 -11.11 32.27 -11.16
CA ASN A 87 -11.41 33.27 -12.19
C ASN A 87 -11.35 34.72 -11.71
N THR A 88 -10.94 35.59 -12.62
CA THR A 88 -10.92 37.05 -12.47
C THR A 88 -12.05 37.74 -13.24
N ILE A 89 -12.78 36.99 -14.06
CA ILE A 89 -13.90 37.48 -14.89
C ILE A 89 -15.22 36.77 -14.51
N PRO A 90 -16.38 37.40 -14.78
CA PRO A 90 -17.68 36.76 -14.62
C PRO A 90 -17.85 35.50 -15.49
N ILE A 91 -17.88 34.32 -14.87
CA ILE A 91 -18.13 33.06 -15.58
C ILE A 91 -19.62 32.83 -15.80
N SER A 92 -19.95 32.29 -16.96
CA SER A 92 -21.32 31.90 -17.33
C SER A 92 -21.34 30.48 -17.89
N VAL A 93 -22.54 29.93 -18.12
CA VAL A 93 -22.74 28.60 -18.71
C VAL A 93 -22.02 28.46 -20.06
N PHE A 94 -21.94 29.55 -20.85
CA PHE A 94 -21.23 29.55 -22.13
C PHE A 94 -19.74 29.21 -21.97
N HIS A 95 -19.08 29.77 -20.95
CA HIS A 95 -17.66 29.51 -20.72
C HIS A 95 -17.39 28.05 -20.36
N PHE A 96 -18.29 27.41 -19.60
CA PHE A 96 -18.18 25.97 -19.31
C PHE A 96 -18.40 25.13 -20.57
N GLN A 97 -19.38 25.48 -21.41
CA GLN A 97 -19.63 24.78 -22.68
C GLN A 97 -18.41 24.89 -23.60
N ASP A 98 -17.83 26.08 -23.72
CA ASP A 98 -16.63 26.27 -24.52
C ASP A 98 -15.47 25.49 -23.92
N PHE A 99 -15.13 25.68 -22.65
CA PHE A 99 -13.98 25.02 -22.05
C PHE A 99 -14.07 23.48 -22.14
N LEU A 100 -15.19 22.91 -21.70
CA LEU A 100 -15.40 21.46 -21.61
C LEU A 100 -15.87 20.80 -22.92
N GLN A 101 -16.23 21.59 -23.94
CA GLN A 101 -16.76 21.12 -25.23
C GLN A 101 -18.01 20.22 -25.09
N VAL A 102 -18.93 20.59 -24.19
CA VAL A 102 -20.19 19.87 -23.95
C VAL A 102 -21.43 20.75 -24.16
N SER A 103 -22.59 20.10 -24.27
CA SER A 103 -23.86 20.80 -24.44
C SER A 103 -24.24 21.62 -23.20
N LYS A 104 -25.10 22.63 -23.40
CA LYS A 104 -25.69 23.42 -22.30
C LYS A 104 -26.41 22.54 -21.27
N GLY A 105 -27.13 21.51 -21.73
CA GLY A 105 -27.86 20.58 -20.86
C GLY A 105 -26.92 19.82 -19.92
N THR A 106 -25.80 19.34 -20.46
CA THR A 106 -24.74 18.67 -19.70
C THR A 106 -24.16 19.59 -18.63
N VAL A 107 -23.79 20.83 -18.99
CA VAL A 107 -23.27 21.82 -18.03
C VAL A 107 -24.27 22.09 -16.90
N LEU A 108 -25.56 22.27 -17.21
CA LEU A 108 -26.58 22.54 -16.19
C LEU A 108 -26.76 21.35 -15.23
N SER A 109 -26.66 20.12 -15.75
CA SER A 109 -26.65 18.90 -14.92
C SER A 109 -25.42 18.87 -14.00
N ASP A 110 -24.24 19.14 -14.53
CA ASP A 110 -22.98 19.15 -13.78
C ASP A 110 -23.01 20.24 -12.68
N ILE A 111 -23.52 21.45 -12.97
CA ILE A 111 -23.72 22.52 -11.98
C ILE A 111 -24.65 22.07 -10.84
N LYS A 112 -25.74 21.37 -11.15
CA LYS A 112 -26.68 20.88 -10.13
C LYS A 112 -25.98 19.90 -9.18
N LYS A 113 -25.11 19.04 -9.71
CA LYS A 113 -24.32 18.09 -8.91
C LYS A 113 -23.27 18.81 -8.05
N VAL A 114 -22.53 19.77 -8.62
CA VAL A 114 -21.56 20.59 -7.85
C VAL A 114 -22.25 21.36 -6.72
N ARG A 115 -23.45 21.91 -6.95
CA ARG A 115 -24.23 22.56 -5.87
C ARG A 115 -24.54 21.61 -4.73
N LYS A 116 -24.99 20.39 -5.05
CA LYS A 116 -25.31 19.36 -4.05
C LYS A 116 -24.06 18.92 -3.27
N GLU A 117 -22.91 18.79 -3.94
CA GLU A 117 -21.62 18.50 -3.29
C GLU A 117 -21.25 19.59 -2.28
N LEU A 118 -21.36 20.87 -2.68
CA LEU A 118 -21.01 22.00 -1.82
C LEU A 118 -21.99 22.23 -0.66
N GLU A 119 -23.28 21.95 -0.86
CA GLU A 119 -24.30 22.03 0.20
C GLU A 119 -23.95 21.14 1.40
N GLY A 120 -23.33 19.96 1.16
CA GLY A 120 -22.87 19.07 2.23
C GLY A 120 -21.71 19.61 3.07
N GLU A 121 -21.03 20.64 2.59
CA GLU A 121 -19.85 21.28 3.20
C GLU A 121 -20.12 22.74 3.57
N GLU A 122 -21.41 23.10 3.71
CA GLU A 122 -21.87 24.47 4.03
C GLU A 122 -21.36 25.55 3.05
N CYS A 123 -21.05 25.15 1.81
CA CYS A 123 -20.60 26.02 0.74
C CYS A 123 -21.67 26.13 -0.37
N GLN A 124 -21.59 27.18 -1.18
CA GLN A 124 -22.60 27.47 -2.21
C GLN A 124 -21.98 27.91 -3.53
N LEU A 125 -22.52 27.37 -4.63
CA LEU A 125 -22.27 27.87 -5.98
C LEU A 125 -23.45 28.72 -6.47
N THR A 126 -23.31 30.03 -6.32
CA THR A 126 -24.34 31.02 -6.67
C THR A 126 -24.09 31.63 -8.05
N TYR A 127 -25.12 32.26 -8.63
CA TYR A 127 -25.02 32.92 -9.94
C TYR A 127 -25.78 34.24 -9.94
N THR A 128 -25.17 35.30 -10.48
CA THR A 128 -25.88 36.53 -10.86
C THR A 128 -25.45 37.00 -12.25
N ARG A 129 -26.31 37.74 -12.95
CA ARG A 129 -25.98 38.24 -14.31
C ARG A 129 -24.76 39.16 -14.33
N LYS A 130 -24.53 39.94 -13.27
CA LYS A 130 -23.41 40.90 -13.18
C LYS A 130 -22.10 40.21 -12.77
N ALA A 131 -22.18 39.23 -11.88
CA ALA A 131 -21.00 38.61 -11.28
C ALA A 131 -20.60 37.27 -11.92
N GLY A 132 -21.49 36.66 -12.70
CA GLY A 132 -21.33 35.26 -13.11
C GLY A 132 -21.51 34.30 -11.95
N PHE A 133 -20.95 33.11 -12.08
CA PHE A 133 -20.88 32.11 -11.01
C PHE A 133 -19.88 32.52 -9.91
N ARG A 134 -20.22 32.26 -8.65
CA ARG A 134 -19.37 32.52 -7.48
C ARG A 134 -19.48 31.41 -6.45
N LEU A 135 -18.35 31.13 -5.79
CA LEU A 135 -18.27 30.29 -4.61
C LEU A 135 -18.39 31.15 -3.35
N LEU A 136 -19.28 30.75 -2.43
CA LEU A 136 -19.48 31.37 -1.13
C LEU A 136 -19.39 30.28 -0.06
N GLY A 137 -18.76 30.58 1.08
CA GLY A 137 -18.54 29.61 2.15
C GLY A 137 -17.22 29.88 2.85
N SER A 138 -16.77 28.93 3.67
CA SER A 138 -15.49 29.03 4.36
C SER A 138 -14.31 28.94 3.38
N GLU A 139 -13.34 29.85 3.48
CA GLU A 139 -12.16 29.81 2.59
C GLU A 139 -11.32 28.56 2.84
N VAL A 140 -11.20 28.10 4.08
CA VAL A 140 -10.52 26.83 4.40
C VAL A 140 -11.14 25.67 3.61
N ILE A 141 -12.46 25.59 3.56
CA ILE A 141 -13.20 24.54 2.83
C ILE A 141 -13.05 24.71 1.32
N LEU A 142 -13.25 25.92 0.79
CA LEU A 142 -13.14 26.17 -0.65
C LEU A 142 -11.72 25.90 -1.17
N ARG A 143 -10.69 26.26 -0.41
CA ARG A 143 -9.29 26.01 -0.76
C ARG A 143 -8.94 24.52 -0.67
N ARG A 144 -9.44 23.82 0.35
CA ARG A 144 -9.36 22.36 0.45
C ARG A 144 -9.99 21.68 -0.77
N GLU A 145 -11.19 22.08 -1.16
CA GLU A 145 -11.88 21.56 -2.35
C GLU A 145 -11.09 21.82 -3.63
N ALA A 146 -10.52 23.02 -3.81
CA ALA A 146 -9.67 23.32 -4.95
C ALA A 146 -8.42 22.41 -4.99
N LYS A 147 -7.77 22.17 -3.85
CA LYS A 147 -6.63 21.25 -3.77
C LYS A 147 -7.05 19.82 -4.12
N ASN A 148 -8.14 19.32 -3.53
CA ASN A 148 -8.64 17.96 -3.76
C ASN A 148 -8.99 17.71 -5.23
N ARG A 149 -9.67 18.67 -5.86
CA ARG A 149 -10.05 18.59 -7.28
C ARG A 149 -8.85 18.67 -8.21
N THR A 150 -7.84 19.46 -7.84
CA THR A 150 -6.54 19.48 -8.55
C THR A 150 -5.87 18.11 -8.45
N ALA A 151 -5.80 17.52 -7.25
CA ALA A 151 -5.22 16.21 -7.01
C ALA A 151 -5.94 15.08 -7.76
N HIS A 152 -7.28 15.15 -7.85
CA HIS A 152 -8.09 14.20 -8.63
C HIS A 152 -7.81 14.31 -10.13
N LEU A 153 -7.79 15.53 -10.69
CA LEU A 153 -7.50 15.76 -12.11
C LEU A 153 -6.08 15.33 -12.50
N MET A 154 -5.11 15.33 -11.58
CA MET A 154 -3.75 14.85 -11.84
C MET A 154 -3.65 13.33 -12.06
N GLN A 155 -4.70 12.56 -11.75
CA GLN A 155 -4.72 11.11 -11.92
C GLN A 155 -4.95 10.66 -13.37
N SER A 156 -5.38 11.54 -14.27
CA SER A 156 -5.64 11.20 -15.66
C SER A 156 -4.95 12.15 -16.64
N LEU A 157 -4.71 11.69 -17.86
CA LEU A 157 -4.12 12.52 -18.91
C LEU A 157 -5.06 13.66 -19.33
N ALA A 158 -6.37 13.39 -19.42
CA ALA A 158 -7.38 14.40 -19.73
C ALA A 158 -7.46 15.47 -18.63
N GLY A 159 -7.47 15.07 -17.35
CA GLY A 159 -7.48 16.00 -16.22
C GLY A 159 -6.23 16.89 -16.18
N ARG A 160 -5.05 16.33 -16.41
CA ARG A 160 -3.78 17.10 -16.57
C ARG A 160 -3.85 18.10 -17.72
N PHE A 161 -4.44 17.72 -18.85
CA PHE A 161 -4.70 18.63 -19.96
C PHE A 161 -5.62 19.78 -19.54
N GLY A 162 -6.73 19.48 -18.85
CA GLY A 162 -7.67 20.47 -18.33
C GLY A 162 -7.00 21.45 -17.35
N LEU A 163 -6.20 20.97 -16.40
CA LEU A 163 -5.44 21.80 -15.47
C LEU A 163 -4.44 22.72 -16.20
N THR A 164 -3.68 22.16 -17.14
CA THR A 164 -2.70 22.92 -17.94
C THR A 164 -3.37 23.98 -18.78
N TYR A 165 -4.50 23.65 -19.42
CA TYR A 165 -5.25 24.62 -20.19
C TYR A 165 -5.83 25.72 -19.30
N LEU A 166 -6.40 25.37 -18.15
CA LEU A 166 -6.97 26.33 -17.20
C LEU A 166 -5.93 27.32 -16.66
N THR A 167 -4.78 26.83 -16.19
CA THR A 167 -3.71 27.71 -15.69
C THR A 167 -3.12 28.56 -16.80
N ALA A 168 -2.94 28.01 -18.00
CA ALA A 168 -2.45 28.76 -19.16
C ALA A 168 -3.41 29.88 -19.61
N MET A 169 -4.72 29.75 -19.38
CA MET A 169 -5.69 30.84 -19.60
C MET A 169 -5.53 31.99 -18.59
N LEU A 170 -5.04 31.73 -17.37
CA LEU A 170 -4.70 32.77 -16.40
C LEU A 170 -3.42 33.49 -16.83
N SER A 171 -2.37 32.73 -17.11
CA SER A 171 -1.12 33.21 -17.71
C SER A 171 -0.30 32.01 -18.18
N LEU A 172 0.26 32.06 -19.38
CA LEU A 172 1.03 30.93 -19.96
C LEU A 172 2.14 30.42 -19.02
N ASP A 173 2.82 31.32 -18.33
CA ASP A 173 3.97 31.05 -17.45
C ASP A 173 3.62 30.79 -15.97
N CYS A 174 2.35 30.82 -15.55
CA CYS A 174 2.03 30.78 -14.12
C CYS A 174 2.39 29.45 -13.44
N TYR A 175 2.14 28.31 -14.10
CA TYR A 175 2.56 27.01 -13.62
C TYR A 175 4.09 26.93 -13.52
N ALA A 176 4.82 27.40 -14.53
CA ALA A 176 6.29 27.41 -14.50
C ALA A 176 6.84 28.23 -13.33
N LYS A 177 6.27 29.42 -13.08
CA LYS A 177 6.65 30.25 -11.92
C LYS A 177 6.41 29.56 -10.59
N ALA A 178 5.23 28.96 -10.42
CA ALA A 178 4.90 28.23 -9.21
C ALA A 178 5.84 27.04 -9.01
N ARG A 179 6.09 26.27 -10.09
CA ARG A 179 6.94 25.07 -10.07
C ARG A 179 8.40 25.40 -9.75
N ASP A 180 8.96 26.42 -10.38
CA ASP A 180 10.35 26.85 -10.15
C ASP A 180 10.55 27.41 -8.75
N LEU A 181 9.59 28.18 -8.25
CA LEU A 181 9.69 28.71 -6.90
C LEU A 181 9.63 27.59 -5.86
N LEU A 182 8.75 26.61 -6.06
CA LEU A 182 8.70 25.41 -5.23
C LEU A 182 10.04 24.66 -5.24
N ASP A 183 10.58 24.33 -6.42
CA ASP A 183 11.86 23.62 -6.54
C ASP A 183 13.02 24.40 -5.91
N ASN A 184 13.14 25.69 -6.24
CA ASN A 184 14.24 26.53 -5.76
C ASN A 184 14.22 26.68 -4.23
N THR A 185 13.05 26.90 -3.63
CA THR A 185 12.96 27.03 -2.17
C THR A 185 13.18 25.69 -1.47
N ILE A 186 12.59 24.61 -1.97
CA ILE A 186 12.68 23.29 -1.33
C ILE A 186 14.07 22.68 -1.44
N SER A 187 14.76 22.88 -2.58
CA SER A 187 16.14 22.40 -2.78
C SER A 187 17.16 23.00 -1.80
N LEU A 188 16.81 24.11 -1.15
CA LEU A 188 17.63 24.77 -0.12
C LEU A 188 17.27 24.29 1.30
N SER A 189 16.28 23.43 1.44
CA SER A 189 15.81 22.86 2.71
C SER A 189 16.23 21.40 2.86
N ASP A 190 16.28 20.91 4.09
CA ASP A 190 16.55 19.49 4.38
C ASP A 190 15.30 18.59 4.17
N LEU A 191 14.14 19.19 3.89
CA LEU A 191 12.89 18.47 3.70
C LEU A 191 12.76 17.92 2.28
N ARG A 192 12.14 16.75 2.15
CA ARG A 192 11.90 16.08 0.87
C ARG A 192 10.41 15.98 0.56
N PHE A 193 10.11 16.00 -0.74
CA PHE A 193 8.75 15.98 -1.27
C PHE A 193 8.72 15.15 -2.55
N ALA A 194 7.64 14.40 -2.77
CA ALA A 194 7.45 13.65 -4.01
C ALA A 194 7.30 14.60 -5.22
N PRO A 195 8.05 14.40 -6.32
CA PRO A 195 7.97 15.27 -7.51
C PRO A 195 6.55 15.41 -8.10
N ASN A 196 5.81 14.31 -8.20
CA ASN A 196 4.42 14.34 -8.71
C ASN A 196 3.47 15.16 -7.82
N ARG A 197 3.75 15.24 -6.51
CA ARG A 197 2.98 16.07 -5.56
C ARG A 197 3.35 17.54 -5.67
N MET A 198 4.57 17.83 -6.09
CA MET A 198 4.99 19.20 -6.37
C MET A 198 4.30 19.77 -7.60
N ASP A 199 4.06 18.95 -8.62
CA ASP A 199 3.24 19.35 -9.76
C ASP A 199 1.80 19.65 -9.36
N GLU A 200 1.18 18.77 -8.54
CA GLU A 200 -0.16 19.01 -7.97
C GLU A 200 -0.20 20.36 -7.25
N LEU A 201 0.78 20.62 -6.38
CA LEU A 201 0.84 21.85 -5.60
C LEU A 201 1.10 23.08 -6.48
N ALA A 202 1.92 22.96 -7.53
CA ALA A 202 2.19 24.03 -8.48
C ALA A 202 0.92 24.43 -9.26
N TYR A 203 0.12 23.46 -9.72
CA TYR A 203 -1.19 23.74 -10.33
C TYR A 203 -2.15 24.40 -9.34
N TYR A 204 -2.27 23.84 -8.13
CA TYR A 204 -3.14 24.40 -7.09
C TYR A 204 -2.74 25.84 -6.76
N LEU A 205 -1.46 26.11 -6.54
CA LEU A 205 -0.92 27.43 -6.23
C LEU A 205 -1.21 28.41 -7.36
N SER A 206 -1.00 27.99 -8.61
CA SER A 206 -1.32 28.78 -9.82
C SER A 206 -2.80 29.19 -9.86
N LEU A 207 -3.71 28.28 -9.55
CA LEU A 207 -5.16 28.53 -9.53
C LEU A 207 -5.60 29.40 -8.34
N THR A 208 -4.86 29.33 -7.23
CA THR A 208 -5.18 30.03 -5.98
C THR A 208 -4.64 31.46 -5.93
N THR A 209 -3.71 31.81 -6.82
CA THR A 209 -3.08 33.14 -6.94
C THR A 209 -4.06 34.32 -6.90
N ASN A 210 -5.28 34.14 -7.42
CA ASN A 210 -6.30 35.19 -7.45
C ASN A 210 -7.07 35.36 -6.12
N ARG A 211 -6.93 34.43 -5.17
CA ARG A 211 -7.51 34.50 -3.83
C ARG A 211 -6.50 34.90 -2.76
N ILE A 212 -5.25 34.44 -2.89
CA ILE A 212 -4.17 34.71 -1.92
C ILE A 212 -4.02 36.21 -1.70
N GLY A 213 -4.03 36.63 -0.42
CA GLY A 213 -3.85 38.02 -0.01
C GLY A 213 -5.04 38.94 -0.32
N LYS A 214 -6.07 38.46 -1.04
CA LYS A 214 -7.29 39.22 -1.33
C LYS A 214 -8.48 38.78 -0.47
N ILE A 215 -8.52 37.51 -0.08
CA ILE A 215 -9.57 36.93 0.75
C ILE A 215 -8.91 36.21 1.92
N SER A 216 -9.14 36.70 3.14
CA SER A 216 -8.60 36.11 4.36
C SER A 216 -9.08 34.67 4.54
N VAL A 217 -8.14 33.80 4.93
CA VAL A 217 -8.44 32.42 5.34
C VAL A 217 -8.71 32.39 6.84
N GLU A 218 -9.66 31.58 7.25
CA GLU A 218 -9.94 31.35 8.66
C GLU A 218 -8.77 30.62 9.36
N LYS A 219 -8.62 30.83 10.67
CA LYS A 219 -7.56 30.19 11.45
C LYS A 219 -7.78 28.67 11.45
N VAL A 220 -6.75 27.93 11.03
CA VAL A 220 -6.74 26.47 11.06
C VAL A 220 -6.50 25.94 12.48
N LYS A 221 -7.02 24.74 12.80
CA LYS A 221 -6.92 24.15 14.15
C LYS A 221 -5.47 23.98 14.64
N ASP A 222 -4.57 23.54 13.76
CA ASP A 222 -3.18 23.23 14.09
C ASP A 222 -2.25 24.43 13.84
N ALA A 223 -2.77 25.67 13.92
CA ALA A 223 -2.01 26.87 13.58
C ALA A 223 -0.71 27.03 14.41
N GLU A 224 -0.76 26.72 15.70
CA GLU A 224 0.42 26.84 16.58
C GLU A 224 1.47 25.78 16.27
N LEU A 225 1.03 24.53 16.03
CA LEU A 225 1.90 23.45 15.57
C LEU A 225 2.54 23.81 14.22
N LEU A 226 1.73 24.21 13.23
CA LEU A 226 2.23 24.57 11.90
C LEU A 226 3.18 25.78 11.92
N ALA A 227 3.00 26.70 12.87
CA ALA A 227 3.90 27.85 13.03
C ALA A 227 5.28 27.46 13.56
N SER A 228 5.40 26.32 14.26
CA SER A 228 6.67 25.88 14.85
C SER A 228 7.51 24.98 13.92
N LEU A 229 6.94 24.48 12.83
CA LEU A 229 7.60 23.55 11.90
C LEU A 229 8.44 24.30 10.87
N ALA A 230 9.54 23.70 10.39
CA ALA A 230 10.39 24.26 9.35
C ALA A 230 9.63 24.52 8.03
N ILE A 231 8.55 23.77 7.79
CA ILE A 231 7.66 23.96 6.63
C ILE A 231 7.04 25.36 6.58
N ASN A 232 6.91 26.03 7.74
CA ASN A 232 6.36 27.38 7.83
C ASN A 232 7.25 28.39 7.12
N ASP A 233 8.56 28.29 7.34
CA ASP A 233 9.54 29.17 6.74
C ASP A 233 9.63 28.96 5.24
N ILE A 234 9.54 27.70 4.79
CA ILE A 234 9.43 27.37 3.35
C ILE A 234 8.19 28.02 2.74
N SER A 235 7.04 27.89 3.41
CA SER A 235 5.79 28.51 2.97
C SER A 235 5.88 30.02 2.89
N ARG A 236 6.52 30.65 3.89
CA ARG A 236 6.78 32.09 3.93
C ARG A 236 7.62 32.55 2.74
N GLN A 237 8.71 31.84 2.44
CA GLN A 237 9.59 32.16 1.32
C GLN A 237 8.88 32.03 -0.03
N ILE A 238 8.10 30.96 -0.22
CA ILE A 238 7.34 30.75 -1.46
C ILE A 238 6.28 31.85 -1.64
N LEU A 239 5.45 32.13 -0.63
CA LEU A 239 4.39 33.12 -0.79
C LEU A 239 4.95 34.54 -0.98
N THR A 240 6.04 34.88 -0.28
CA THR A 240 6.74 36.16 -0.46
C THR A 240 7.38 36.25 -1.85
N GLY A 241 7.98 35.16 -2.34
CA GLY A 241 8.59 35.08 -3.68
C GLY A 241 7.59 35.25 -4.83
N LEU A 242 6.31 34.90 -4.60
CA LEU A 242 5.22 35.19 -5.54
C LEU A 242 4.71 36.64 -5.46
N GLY A 243 5.23 37.45 -4.54
CA GLY A 243 4.85 38.84 -4.35
C GLY A 243 3.63 39.05 -3.45
N TYR A 244 3.26 38.06 -2.63
CA TYR A 244 2.17 38.21 -1.65
C TYR A 244 2.71 38.70 -0.30
N SER A 245 2.27 39.88 0.13
CA SER A 245 2.68 40.51 1.41
C SER A 245 1.52 40.82 2.36
N GLU A 246 0.27 40.79 1.90
CA GLU A 246 -0.93 41.05 2.72
C GLU A 246 -1.57 39.74 3.23
N HIS A 247 -2.16 39.77 4.43
CA HIS A 247 -2.77 38.60 5.11
C HIS A 247 -1.82 37.39 5.27
N LEU A 248 -0.51 37.69 5.36
CA LEU A 248 0.56 36.73 5.17
C LEU A 248 0.50 35.53 6.14
N GLU A 249 0.17 35.74 7.41
CA GLU A 249 0.23 34.64 8.40
C GLU A 249 -0.82 33.54 8.18
N SER A 250 -2.09 33.89 7.94
CA SER A 250 -3.13 32.88 7.66
C SER A 250 -2.87 32.14 6.34
N GLU A 251 -2.32 32.83 5.35
CA GLU A 251 -1.95 32.26 4.06
C GLU A 251 -0.77 31.29 4.19
N ILE A 252 0.28 31.70 4.93
CA ILE A 252 1.43 30.86 5.26
C ILE A 252 0.97 29.61 5.99
N LEU A 253 0.11 29.72 7.00
CA LEU A 253 -0.35 28.57 7.77
C LEU A 253 -1.16 27.59 6.90
N PHE A 254 -2.03 28.09 6.04
CA PHE A 254 -2.78 27.22 5.12
C PHE A 254 -1.86 26.55 4.09
N PHE A 255 -0.86 27.27 3.57
CA PHE A 255 0.09 26.68 2.64
C PHE A 255 1.06 25.71 3.31
N SER A 256 1.44 25.98 4.57
CA SER A 256 2.18 25.06 5.44
C SER A 256 1.43 23.76 5.59
N LEU A 257 0.12 23.82 5.84
CA LEU A 257 -0.74 22.64 5.87
C LEU A 257 -0.71 21.86 4.53
N CYS A 258 -0.70 22.56 3.39
CA CYS A 258 -0.60 21.91 2.09
C CYS A 258 0.74 21.18 1.92
N LEU A 259 1.87 21.79 2.31
CA LEU A 259 3.19 21.16 2.28
C LEU A 259 3.29 20.00 3.28
N ALA A 260 2.77 20.17 4.49
CA ALA A 260 2.75 19.13 5.53
C ALA A 260 2.07 17.85 5.04
N SER A 261 1.06 17.98 4.17
CA SER A 261 0.31 16.85 3.63
C SER A 261 1.06 16.01 2.60
N ILE A 262 2.20 16.48 2.10
CA ILE A 262 2.99 15.88 1.01
C ILE A 262 4.49 15.74 1.33
N VAL A 263 4.92 16.07 2.56
CA VAL A 263 6.30 15.89 3.01
C VAL A 263 6.62 14.39 3.11
N GLU A 264 7.85 14.03 2.76
CA GLU A 264 8.33 12.65 2.75
C GLU A 264 9.76 12.55 3.31
N GLY A 265 10.18 11.33 3.65
CA GLY A 265 11.54 11.05 4.09
C GLY A 265 11.76 11.34 5.58
N ASP A 266 13.00 11.67 5.92
CA ASP A 266 13.42 11.87 7.31
C ASP A 266 12.90 13.22 7.85
N ILE A 267 11.92 13.14 8.75
CA ILE A 267 11.27 14.29 9.38
C ILE A 267 11.85 14.45 10.79
N GLN A 268 12.63 15.51 11.01
CA GLN A 268 13.27 15.81 12.29
C GLN A 268 12.59 17.02 12.95
N GLU A 269 11.38 16.80 13.46
CA GLU A 269 10.53 17.87 13.99
C GLU A 269 10.02 17.48 15.40
N PRO A 270 10.66 17.98 16.49
CA PRO A 270 10.28 17.63 17.86
C PRO A 270 8.81 17.96 18.21
N ALA A 271 8.25 18.97 17.55
CA ALA A 271 6.84 19.33 17.70
C ALA A 271 5.87 18.21 17.23
N LEU A 272 6.37 17.22 16.49
CA LEU A 272 5.63 16.05 16.01
C LEU A 272 5.91 14.77 16.82
N ASP A 273 6.64 14.83 17.94
CA ASP A 273 6.94 13.65 18.78
C ASP A 273 5.68 12.91 19.25
N PHE A 274 4.56 13.62 19.41
CA PHE A 274 3.29 13.00 19.73
C PHE A 274 2.78 12.02 18.64
N LEU A 275 3.21 12.20 17.39
CA LEU A 275 2.94 11.27 16.30
C LEU A 275 3.89 10.08 16.35
N LEU A 276 5.10 10.24 16.87
CA LEU A 276 6.01 9.12 17.13
C LEU A 276 5.45 8.22 18.24
N GLU A 277 4.94 8.82 19.32
CA GLU A 277 4.20 8.09 20.37
C GLU A 277 2.97 7.37 19.80
N CYS A 278 2.20 8.04 18.95
CA CYS A 278 1.04 7.44 18.28
C CYS A 278 1.45 6.28 17.36
N SER A 279 2.57 6.41 16.65
CA SER A 279 3.13 5.35 15.79
C SER A 279 3.48 4.11 16.60
N SER A 280 4.13 4.30 17.75
CA SER A 280 4.44 3.23 18.70
C SER A 280 3.16 2.54 19.20
N GLU A 281 2.14 3.30 19.61
CA GLU A 281 0.85 2.74 20.04
C GLU A 281 0.17 1.94 18.92
N VAL A 282 0.21 2.42 17.67
CA VAL A 282 -0.33 1.70 16.52
C VAL A 282 0.42 0.39 16.27
N ILE A 283 1.76 0.38 16.36
CA ILE A 283 2.57 -0.83 16.16
C ILE A 283 2.28 -1.86 17.24
N HIS A 284 2.28 -1.47 18.53
CA HIS A 284 1.96 -2.40 19.60
C HIS A 284 0.53 -2.94 19.51
N ARG A 285 -0.42 -2.12 19.01
CA ARG A 285 -1.77 -2.62 18.68
C ARG A 285 -1.76 -3.61 17.53
N MET A 286 -0.92 -3.41 16.51
CA MET A 286 -0.75 -4.40 15.44
C MET A 286 -0.18 -5.71 15.96
N GLU A 287 0.91 -5.68 16.72
CA GLU A 287 1.51 -6.85 17.38
C GLU A 287 0.47 -7.62 18.18
N PHE A 288 -0.28 -6.91 19.02
CA PHE A 288 -1.35 -7.49 19.83
C PHE A 288 -2.50 -8.09 19.00
N LEU A 289 -2.99 -7.37 17.99
CA LEU A 289 -4.12 -7.82 17.16
C LEU A 289 -3.75 -9.02 16.27
N MET A 290 -2.49 -9.10 15.87
CA MET A 290 -1.97 -10.12 14.97
C MET A 290 -1.28 -11.27 15.70
N ALA A 291 -1.05 -11.13 17.00
CA ALA A 291 -0.29 -12.07 17.83
C ALA A 291 1.09 -12.38 17.23
N ILE A 292 1.79 -11.32 16.82
CA ILE A 292 3.17 -11.36 16.28
C ILE A 292 4.05 -10.38 17.04
N GLU A 293 5.37 -10.50 16.88
CA GLU A 293 6.35 -9.56 17.40
C GLU A 293 7.25 -9.09 16.23
N PHE A 294 7.45 -7.77 16.10
CA PHE A 294 8.31 -7.24 15.03
C PHE A 294 9.77 -7.15 15.50
N ASP A 295 10.67 -7.90 14.86
CA ASP A 295 12.10 -7.91 15.24
C ASP A 295 12.77 -6.53 15.04
N SER A 296 12.43 -5.83 13.96
CA SER A 296 13.00 -4.52 13.59
C SER A 296 12.12 -3.35 14.04
N PHE A 297 11.65 -3.37 15.30
CA PHE A 297 10.71 -2.36 15.84
C PHE A 297 11.14 -0.91 15.57
N ARG A 298 12.43 -0.58 15.72
CA ARG A 298 12.92 0.80 15.50
C ARG A 298 12.78 1.26 14.06
N GLU A 299 13.06 0.39 13.09
CA GLU A 299 12.91 0.72 11.66
C GLU A 299 11.42 0.88 11.32
N LEU A 300 10.59 -0.07 11.77
CA LEU A 300 9.14 -0.01 11.58
C LEU A 300 8.53 1.25 12.19
N LEU A 301 8.95 1.62 13.42
CA LEU A 301 8.52 2.83 14.09
C LEU A 301 8.78 4.08 13.26
N MET A 302 9.98 4.21 12.69
CA MET A 302 10.31 5.35 11.85
C MET A 302 9.53 5.34 10.54
N ASN A 303 9.38 4.18 9.89
CA ASN A 303 8.59 4.06 8.66
C ASN A 303 7.11 4.44 8.88
N VAL A 304 6.50 3.94 9.96
CA VAL A 304 5.13 4.30 10.36
C VAL A 304 5.05 5.79 10.64
N PHE A 305 6.00 6.35 11.41
CA PHE A 305 6.03 7.78 11.72
C PHE A 305 6.13 8.66 10.47
N TYR A 306 7.05 8.37 9.55
CA TYR A 306 7.22 9.15 8.32
C TYR A 306 5.99 9.14 7.43
N HIS A 307 5.21 8.04 7.42
CA HIS A 307 3.93 8.02 6.73
C HIS A 307 2.82 8.72 7.53
N LEU A 308 2.81 8.54 8.85
CA LEU A 308 1.81 9.09 9.76
C LEU A 308 1.81 10.62 9.78
N VAL A 309 2.98 11.27 9.69
CA VAL A 309 3.07 12.74 9.69
C VAL A 309 2.22 13.38 8.58
N PRO A 310 2.45 13.10 7.28
CA PRO A 310 1.64 13.70 6.23
C PRO A 310 0.21 13.13 6.23
N ALA A 311 -0.01 11.86 6.63
CA ALA A 311 -1.35 11.29 6.78
C ALA A 311 -2.18 12.03 7.83
N TYR A 312 -1.59 12.42 8.97
CA TYR A 312 -2.26 13.18 10.02
C TYR A 312 -2.88 14.47 9.47
N PHE A 313 -2.11 15.24 8.68
CA PHE A 313 -2.60 16.47 8.07
C PHE A 313 -3.64 16.19 6.98
N ARG A 314 -3.45 15.16 6.15
CA ARG A 314 -4.43 14.77 5.13
C ARG A 314 -5.78 14.38 5.73
N ILE A 315 -5.78 13.53 6.75
CA ILE A 315 -7.00 13.04 7.39
C ILE A 315 -7.66 14.17 8.20
N SER A 316 -6.87 14.93 8.95
CA SER A 316 -7.36 16.06 9.76
C SER A 316 -8.13 17.08 8.92
N TYR A 317 -7.62 17.40 7.73
CA TYR A 317 -8.16 18.42 6.85
C TYR A 317 -8.89 17.87 5.63
N SER A 318 -9.14 16.56 5.58
CA SER A 318 -9.85 15.87 4.49
C SER A 318 -9.22 16.16 3.11
N PHE A 319 -7.90 16.13 3.01
CA PHE A 319 -7.21 16.20 1.73
C PHE A 319 -7.26 14.87 0.99
N TYR A 320 -7.51 14.94 -0.31
CA TYR A 320 -7.62 13.80 -1.19
C TYR A 320 -6.26 13.17 -1.49
N LEU A 321 -6.16 11.87 -1.26
CA LEU A 321 -5.03 11.04 -1.66
C LEU A 321 -5.57 9.71 -2.19
N PRO A 322 -5.55 9.47 -3.51
CA PRO A 322 -6.03 8.20 -4.04
C PRO A 322 -5.02 7.10 -3.76
N ASN A 323 -5.54 5.91 -3.47
CA ASN A 323 -4.78 4.67 -3.52
C ASN A 323 -5.31 3.84 -4.69
N VAL A 324 -4.61 3.88 -5.83
CA VAL A 324 -5.01 3.21 -7.08
C VAL A 324 -5.10 1.68 -6.90
N MET A 325 -4.42 1.14 -5.89
CA MET A 325 -4.36 -0.30 -5.59
C MET A 325 -5.27 -0.70 -4.43
N ILE A 326 -6.16 0.18 -3.93
CA ILE A 326 -6.94 -0.11 -2.71
C ILE A 326 -7.76 -1.39 -2.82
N ASP A 327 -8.42 -1.61 -3.96
CA ASP A 327 -9.21 -2.83 -4.18
C ASP A 327 -8.32 -4.09 -4.21
N GLN A 328 -7.13 -3.98 -4.80
CA GLN A 328 -6.13 -5.06 -4.82
C GLN A 328 -5.60 -5.35 -3.42
N ILE A 329 -5.33 -4.30 -2.62
CA ILE A 329 -4.87 -4.43 -1.23
C ILE A 329 -5.93 -5.11 -0.38
N LYS A 330 -7.19 -4.66 -0.47
CA LYS A 330 -8.32 -5.26 0.27
C LYS A 330 -8.56 -6.72 -0.10
N HIS A 331 -8.23 -7.12 -1.33
CA HIS A 331 -8.35 -8.50 -1.77
C HIS A 331 -7.14 -9.37 -1.36
N GLN A 332 -5.91 -8.92 -1.66
CA GLN A 332 -4.69 -9.72 -1.47
C GLN A 332 -4.18 -9.73 -0.02
N TYR A 333 -4.44 -8.66 0.72
CA TYR A 333 -3.98 -8.46 2.10
C TYR A 333 -5.16 -8.31 3.07
N ALA A 334 -6.29 -8.96 2.79
CA ALA A 334 -7.56 -8.76 3.50
C ALA A 334 -7.44 -8.84 5.04
N SER A 335 -6.75 -9.87 5.55
CA SER A 335 -6.53 -10.05 6.99
C SER A 335 -5.69 -8.92 7.60
N ILE A 336 -4.59 -8.54 6.94
CA ILE A 336 -3.71 -7.45 7.37
C ILE A 336 -4.43 -6.11 7.29
N TYR A 337 -5.27 -5.89 6.27
CA TYR A 337 -6.07 -4.69 6.10
C TYR A 337 -7.06 -4.49 7.25
N GLU A 338 -7.79 -5.53 7.63
CA GLU A 338 -8.74 -5.48 8.75
C GLU A 338 -8.04 -5.24 10.09
N MET A 339 -6.88 -5.84 10.31
CA MET A 339 -6.08 -5.58 11.53
C MET A 339 -5.53 -4.16 11.54
N THR A 340 -5.00 -3.69 10.41
CA THR A 340 -4.50 -2.32 10.25
C THR A 340 -5.59 -1.31 10.59
N ARG A 341 -6.80 -1.49 10.06
CA ARG A 341 -7.96 -0.63 10.35
C ARG A 341 -8.23 -0.53 11.86
N LYS A 342 -8.18 -1.66 12.58
CA LYS A 342 -8.40 -1.71 14.04
C LYS A 342 -7.22 -1.15 14.84
N ALA A 343 -6.00 -1.32 14.34
CA ALA A 343 -4.79 -0.83 14.99
C ALA A 343 -4.68 0.70 14.93
N LEU A 344 -5.20 1.33 13.89
CA LEU A 344 -5.20 2.79 13.70
C LEU A 344 -6.15 3.56 14.64
N ARG A 345 -6.86 2.89 15.56
CA ARG A 345 -7.76 3.52 16.53
C ARG A 345 -7.14 4.65 17.38
N PRO A 346 -5.86 4.61 17.80
CA PRO A 346 -5.21 5.74 18.48
C PRO A 346 -5.21 7.01 17.63
N LEU A 347 -4.91 6.87 16.33
CA LEU A 347 -4.95 7.97 15.37
C LEU A 347 -6.38 8.50 15.20
N GLU A 348 -7.38 7.62 15.08
CA GLU A 348 -8.80 8.03 15.00
C GLU A 348 -9.24 8.85 16.20
N LYS A 349 -8.90 8.40 17.41
CA LYS A 349 -9.21 9.12 18.66
C LYS A 349 -8.56 10.51 18.68
N ARG A 350 -7.31 10.60 18.22
CA ARG A 350 -6.55 11.86 18.22
C ARG A 350 -7.06 12.85 17.18
N ILE A 351 -7.47 12.38 16.00
CA ILE A 351 -8.01 13.23 14.93
C ILE A 351 -9.50 13.55 15.14
N GLY A 352 -10.24 12.65 15.79
CA GLY A 352 -11.70 12.75 15.94
C GLY A 352 -12.47 12.40 14.66
N LYS A 353 -11.85 11.66 13.73
CA LYS A 353 -12.43 11.22 12.45
C LYS A 353 -12.04 9.77 12.18
N SER A 354 -12.88 9.07 11.42
CA SER A 354 -12.53 7.76 10.86
C SER A 354 -11.38 7.88 9.86
N ILE A 355 -10.49 6.89 9.82
CA ILE A 355 -9.42 6.87 8.82
C ILE A 355 -9.98 6.48 7.44
N PRO A 356 -9.69 7.23 6.36
CA PRO A 356 -10.07 6.87 5.00
C PRO A 356 -9.50 5.51 4.58
N GLU A 357 -10.21 4.79 3.73
CA GLU A 357 -9.80 3.45 3.30
C GLU A 357 -8.45 3.46 2.58
N GLU A 358 -8.15 4.52 1.85
CA GLU A 358 -6.90 4.73 1.12
C GLU A 358 -5.70 4.79 2.07
N GLU A 359 -5.83 5.51 3.19
CA GLU A 359 -4.80 5.61 4.23
C GLU A 359 -4.61 4.27 4.94
N VAL A 360 -5.71 3.57 5.29
CA VAL A 360 -5.62 2.20 5.82
C VAL A 360 -4.83 1.32 4.85
N GLY A 361 -5.09 1.42 3.55
CA GLY A 361 -4.37 0.67 2.52
C GLY A 361 -2.87 0.96 2.48
N PHE A 362 -2.43 2.22 2.64
CA PHE A 362 -1.01 2.54 2.70
C PHE A 362 -0.33 1.94 3.94
N PHE A 363 -0.96 2.04 5.11
CA PHE A 363 -0.47 1.37 6.32
C PHE A 363 -0.45 -0.16 6.16
N THR A 364 -1.44 -0.75 5.48
CA THR A 364 -1.47 -2.20 5.22
C THR A 364 -0.27 -2.66 4.40
N ILE A 365 0.14 -1.90 3.39
CA ILE A 365 1.34 -2.22 2.61
C ILE A 365 2.60 -2.12 3.48
N LEU A 366 2.69 -1.10 4.34
CA LEU A 366 3.83 -0.90 5.23
C LEU A 366 3.97 -2.08 6.21
N PHE A 367 2.90 -2.46 6.90
CA PHE A 367 2.90 -3.60 7.80
C PHE A 367 3.08 -4.92 7.06
N GLY A 368 2.39 -5.11 5.93
CA GLY A 368 2.51 -6.32 5.12
C GLY A 368 3.91 -6.54 4.55
N GLY A 369 4.63 -5.47 4.22
CA GLY A 369 6.03 -5.53 3.84
C GLY A 369 6.92 -6.00 4.98
N GLU A 370 6.73 -5.47 6.19
CA GLU A 370 7.54 -5.84 7.36
C GLU A 370 7.27 -7.28 7.82
N ILE A 371 6.00 -7.73 7.80
CA ILE A 371 5.62 -9.11 8.13
C ILE A 371 6.31 -10.10 7.16
N ARG A 372 6.40 -9.75 5.88
CA ARG A 372 7.00 -10.61 4.84
C ARG A 372 8.52 -10.55 4.77
N LYS A 373 9.17 -9.50 5.26
CA LYS A 373 10.65 -9.44 5.36
C LYS A 373 11.20 -10.58 6.22
N VAL A 374 10.51 -10.91 7.31
CA VAL A 374 10.88 -12.02 8.21
C VAL A 374 10.87 -13.36 7.44
N ASP A 375 9.87 -13.55 6.57
CA ASP A 375 9.74 -14.71 5.68
C ASP A 375 10.82 -14.77 4.59
N GLU A 376 11.29 -13.63 4.06
CA GLU A 376 12.35 -13.60 3.04
C GLU A 376 13.72 -13.97 3.62
N GLU A 377 14.01 -13.63 4.88
CA GLU A 377 15.24 -14.06 5.54
C GLU A 377 15.24 -15.57 5.82
N GLU A 378 14.09 -16.15 6.19
CA GLU A 378 13.94 -17.61 6.34
C GLU A 378 13.90 -18.35 4.99
N ARG A 379 13.22 -17.80 3.97
CA ARG A 379 13.17 -18.35 2.60
C ARG A 379 14.51 -18.23 1.86
N ASN A 380 15.37 -17.27 2.22
CA ASN A 380 16.73 -17.16 1.70
C ASN A 380 17.70 -18.17 2.32
N ARG A 381 17.24 -19.06 3.21
CA ARG A 381 18.01 -20.25 3.58
C ARG A 381 18.31 -21.06 2.31
N LYS A 382 19.58 -21.11 1.92
CA LYS A 382 20.03 -21.87 0.75
C LYS A 382 19.55 -23.32 0.86
N ILE A 383 18.71 -23.75 -0.07
CA ILE A 383 18.18 -25.12 -0.14
C ILE A 383 19.37 -26.07 -0.30
N ARG A 384 19.50 -27.06 0.58
CA ARG A 384 20.60 -28.03 0.53
C ARG A 384 20.08 -29.34 -0.03
N ALA A 385 20.76 -29.92 -1.01
CA ALA A 385 20.39 -31.19 -1.59
C ALA A 385 21.58 -32.16 -1.56
N VAL A 386 21.29 -33.43 -1.30
CA VAL A 386 22.28 -34.50 -1.41
C VAL A 386 22.03 -35.33 -2.66
N ILE A 387 23.12 -35.65 -3.38
CA ILE A 387 23.10 -36.50 -4.57
C ILE A 387 23.57 -37.91 -4.19
N VAL A 388 22.74 -38.91 -4.49
CA VAL A 388 23.00 -40.33 -4.23
C VAL A 388 23.09 -41.10 -5.54
N CYS A 389 24.31 -41.43 -5.97
CA CYS A 389 24.53 -42.19 -7.21
C CYS A 389 25.53 -43.35 -6.96
N PRO A 390 25.07 -44.62 -6.97
CA PRO A 390 25.94 -45.78 -6.72
C PRO A 390 26.87 -46.14 -7.90
N SER A 391 26.73 -45.49 -9.06
CA SER A 391 27.30 -45.92 -10.35
C SER A 391 28.76 -45.48 -10.62
N GLY A 392 29.52 -45.06 -9.61
CA GLY A 392 30.92 -44.65 -9.73
C GLY A 392 31.14 -43.15 -9.97
N ILE A 393 32.38 -42.68 -9.73
CA ILE A 393 32.77 -41.26 -9.61
C ILE A 393 32.39 -40.44 -10.87
N SER A 394 32.57 -41.00 -12.06
CA SER A 394 32.34 -40.28 -13.32
C SER A 394 30.86 -39.94 -13.58
N SER A 395 29.93 -40.84 -13.25
CA SER A 395 28.49 -40.57 -13.40
C SER A 395 27.95 -39.59 -12.36
N SER A 396 28.51 -39.57 -11.16
CA SER A 396 28.12 -38.64 -10.10
C SER A 396 28.49 -37.19 -10.44
N LEU A 397 29.68 -36.98 -11.03
CA LEU A 397 30.12 -35.66 -11.48
C LEU A 397 29.25 -35.09 -12.60
N ILE A 398 28.86 -35.92 -13.57
CA ILE A 398 27.96 -35.50 -14.67
C ILE A 398 26.60 -35.10 -14.11
N LEU A 399 26.02 -35.96 -13.25
CA LEU A 399 24.73 -35.67 -12.64
C LEU A 399 24.75 -34.40 -11.78
N LYS A 400 25.81 -34.21 -10.99
CA LYS A 400 26.01 -32.99 -10.21
C LYS A 400 26.08 -31.75 -11.11
N SER A 401 26.83 -31.82 -12.20
CA SER A 401 26.90 -30.72 -13.17
C SER A 401 25.53 -30.42 -13.79
N GLU A 402 24.78 -31.44 -14.19
CA GLU A 402 23.42 -31.30 -14.72
C GLU A 402 22.48 -30.66 -13.70
N LEU A 403 22.46 -31.14 -12.45
CA LEU A 403 21.61 -30.60 -11.40
C LEU A 403 22.01 -29.17 -10.98
N GLN A 404 23.31 -28.84 -10.99
CA GLN A 404 23.79 -27.48 -10.73
C GLN A 404 23.40 -26.50 -11.84
N GLN A 405 23.37 -26.97 -13.10
CA GLN A 405 22.86 -26.15 -14.20
C GLN A 405 21.34 -25.95 -14.11
N LEU A 406 20.60 -27.00 -13.78
CA LEU A 406 19.14 -26.94 -13.63
C LEU A 406 18.71 -26.12 -12.40
N PHE A 407 19.45 -26.17 -11.30
CA PHE A 407 19.08 -25.54 -10.04
C PHE A 407 20.28 -24.80 -9.40
N PRO A 408 20.69 -23.64 -9.93
CA PRO A 408 21.88 -22.92 -9.47
C PRO A 408 21.80 -22.44 -8.02
N MET A 409 20.58 -22.28 -7.50
CA MET A 409 20.29 -21.80 -6.15
C MET A 409 20.27 -22.92 -5.10
N ILE A 410 20.37 -24.19 -5.51
CA ILE A 410 20.50 -25.34 -4.59
C ILE A 410 21.98 -25.61 -4.29
N LEU A 411 22.32 -25.80 -3.03
CA LEU A 411 23.61 -26.29 -2.58
C LEU A 411 23.66 -27.83 -2.65
N PHE A 412 24.44 -28.37 -3.58
CA PHE A 412 24.58 -29.82 -3.76
C PHE A 412 25.78 -30.39 -3.00
N THR A 413 25.53 -31.42 -2.19
CA THR A 413 26.55 -32.29 -1.57
C THR A 413 26.48 -33.71 -2.17
N GLU A 414 27.61 -34.43 -2.20
CA GLU A 414 27.71 -35.78 -2.78
C GLU A 414 27.86 -36.83 -1.68
N THR A 415 27.20 -37.98 -1.85
CA THR A 415 27.53 -39.21 -1.13
C THR A 415 27.75 -40.37 -2.10
N ASN A 416 28.82 -41.13 -1.86
CA ASN A 416 29.33 -42.13 -2.81
C ASN A 416 28.64 -43.51 -2.68
N SER A 417 27.62 -43.65 -1.82
CA SER A 417 26.81 -44.88 -1.73
C SER A 417 25.42 -44.62 -1.15
N ALA A 418 24.40 -45.27 -1.72
CA ALA A 418 23.04 -45.32 -1.16
C ALA A 418 23.01 -45.88 0.27
N ASP A 419 23.92 -46.82 0.56
CA ASP A 419 24.09 -47.43 1.87
C ASP A 419 24.80 -46.52 2.88
N ARG A 420 25.08 -45.26 2.56
CA ARG A 420 25.66 -44.29 3.50
C ARG A 420 24.77 -43.06 3.72
N LEU A 421 23.60 -43.02 3.11
CA LEU A 421 22.66 -41.91 3.31
C LEU A 421 22.20 -41.81 4.77
N HIS A 422 22.09 -42.94 5.48
CA HIS A 422 21.77 -42.99 6.91
C HIS A 422 22.92 -42.51 7.81
N GLU A 423 24.14 -42.38 7.29
CA GLU A 423 25.28 -41.77 7.99
C GLU A 423 25.34 -40.25 7.80
N VAL A 424 24.58 -39.70 6.84
CA VAL A 424 24.48 -38.27 6.60
C VAL A 424 23.45 -37.69 7.55
N ASP A 425 23.84 -36.66 8.29
CA ASP A 425 22.95 -35.94 9.20
C ASP A 425 21.70 -35.44 8.46
N GLU A 426 20.51 -35.88 8.88
CA GLU A 426 19.23 -35.51 8.26
C GLU A 426 18.90 -34.02 8.36
N THR A 427 19.58 -33.27 9.24
CA THR A 427 19.46 -31.81 9.34
C THR A 427 20.31 -31.08 8.31
N SER A 428 21.23 -31.78 7.62
CA SER A 428 22.20 -31.20 6.69
C SER A 428 21.69 -30.98 5.26
N TYR A 429 20.57 -31.62 4.89
CA TYR A 429 19.96 -31.51 3.56
C TYR A 429 18.44 -31.48 3.64
N ASP A 430 17.80 -30.91 2.64
CA ASP A 430 16.35 -30.71 2.52
C ASP A 430 15.77 -31.60 1.40
N ILE A 431 16.58 -31.87 0.36
CA ILE A 431 16.21 -32.65 -0.83
C ILE A 431 17.21 -33.80 -1.08
N VAL A 432 16.72 -34.94 -1.59
CA VAL A 432 17.54 -36.05 -2.08
C VAL A 432 17.31 -36.25 -3.57
N PHE A 433 18.37 -36.18 -4.38
CA PHE A 433 18.37 -36.60 -5.77
C PHE A 433 19.07 -37.95 -5.88
N SER A 434 18.42 -38.96 -6.44
CA SER A 434 19.02 -40.30 -6.56
C SER A 434 18.85 -40.92 -7.92
N THR A 435 19.82 -41.74 -8.33
CA THR A 435 19.71 -42.57 -9.54
C THR A 435 19.14 -43.96 -9.25
N VAL A 436 18.83 -44.25 -7.98
CA VAL A 436 18.17 -45.48 -7.54
C VAL A 436 17.00 -45.13 -6.62
N PRO A 437 15.96 -45.97 -6.56
CA PRO A 437 14.91 -45.81 -5.56
C PRO A 437 15.47 -45.92 -4.13
N LEU A 438 15.04 -45.04 -3.24
CA LEU A 438 15.44 -45.00 -1.83
C LEU A 438 14.21 -44.87 -0.92
N THR A 439 14.33 -45.34 0.31
CA THR A 439 13.34 -45.12 1.36
C THR A 439 13.90 -44.12 2.34
N LEU A 440 13.24 -42.97 2.48
CA LEU A 440 13.62 -41.95 3.45
C LEU A 440 12.98 -42.25 4.82
N THR A 441 13.77 -42.14 5.88
CA THR A 441 13.35 -42.25 7.29
C THR A 441 12.42 -41.10 7.69
N ASN A 442 12.67 -39.90 7.16
CA ASN A 442 11.86 -38.72 7.40
C ASN A 442 10.95 -38.41 6.19
N LYS A 443 9.63 -38.53 6.39
CA LYS A 443 8.62 -38.27 5.34
C LYS A 443 8.51 -36.79 4.94
N LYS A 444 9.10 -35.84 5.70
CA LYS A 444 9.13 -34.42 5.34
C LYS A 444 10.18 -34.09 4.27
N LYS A 445 11.10 -35.01 3.94
CA LYS A 445 12.14 -34.82 2.92
C LYS A 445 11.64 -35.25 1.54
N SER A 446 12.06 -34.55 0.49
CA SER A 446 11.69 -34.87 -0.89
C SER A 446 12.73 -35.78 -1.56
N LEU A 447 12.27 -36.82 -2.27
CA LEU A 447 13.11 -37.72 -3.07
C LEU A 447 12.76 -37.59 -4.55
N TYR A 448 13.76 -37.32 -5.38
CA TYR A 448 13.64 -37.34 -6.84
C TYR A 448 14.53 -38.44 -7.42
N VAL A 449 13.89 -39.45 -8.02
CA VAL A 449 14.60 -40.54 -8.71
C VAL A 449 14.73 -40.20 -10.20
N LEU A 450 15.95 -40.23 -10.73
CA LEU A 450 16.27 -39.72 -12.06
C LEU A 450 17.37 -40.52 -12.76
N GLN A 451 17.59 -40.23 -14.04
CA GLN A 451 18.70 -40.79 -14.81
C GLN A 451 19.95 -39.89 -14.72
N PRO A 452 21.18 -40.45 -14.67
CA PRO A 452 22.42 -39.65 -14.63
C PRO A 452 22.56 -38.68 -15.82
N ILE A 453 22.01 -39.05 -16.98
CA ILE A 453 21.93 -38.22 -18.18
C ILE A 453 20.45 -38.13 -18.55
N MET A 454 19.92 -36.92 -18.56
CA MET A 454 18.50 -36.65 -18.81
C MET A 454 18.29 -36.07 -20.21
N THR A 455 17.24 -36.51 -20.88
CA THR A 455 16.69 -35.85 -22.07
C THR A 455 16.03 -34.52 -21.71
N ASP A 456 15.80 -33.63 -22.68
CA ASP A 456 15.13 -32.34 -22.43
C ASP A 456 13.73 -32.51 -21.82
N LEU A 457 13.01 -33.58 -22.19
CA LEU A 457 11.72 -33.91 -21.60
C LEU A 457 11.85 -34.26 -20.11
N GLU A 458 12.82 -35.10 -19.76
CA GLU A 458 13.09 -35.50 -18.36
C GLU A 458 13.59 -34.33 -17.52
N LYS A 459 14.46 -33.47 -18.07
CA LYS A 459 14.89 -32.22 -17.43
C LYS A 459 13.69 -31.33 -17.11
N ASN A 460 12.80 -31.13 -18.09
CA ASN A 460 11.60 -30.32 -17.90
C ASN A 460 10.62 -30.94 -16.88
N GLN A 461 10.46 -32.26 -16.86
CA GLN A 461 9.64 -32.94 -15.86
C GLN A 461 10.22 -32.78 -14.45
N LEU A 462 11.54 -32.93 -14.30
CA LEU A 462 12.25 -32.74 -13.04
C LEU A 462 12.13 -31.30 -12.55
N ILE A 463 12.39 -30.32 -13.41
CA ILE A 463 12.18 -28.89 -13.12
C ILE A 463 10.77 -28.66 -12.61
N ASN A 464 9.76 -29.13 -13.34
CA ASN A 464 8.36 -28.92 -12.95
C ASN A 464 8.01 -29.61 -11.64
N GLN A 465 8.61 -30.76 -11.32
CA GLN A 465 8.37 -31.45 -10.07
C GLN A 465 9.02 -30.70 -8.89
N VAL A 466 10.32 -30.39 -9.01
CA VAL A 466 11.06 -29.65 -7.99
C VAL A 466 10.47 -28.25 -7.76
N GLN A 467 10.07 -27.54 -8.82
CA GLN A 467 9.39 -26.24 -8.71
C GLN A 467 8.01 -26.34 -8.07
N ARG A 468 7.25 -27.40 -8.35
CA ARG A 468 5.95 -27.62 -7.71
C ARG A 468 6.08 -27.79 -6.20
N ASP A 469 7.14 -28.45 -5.77
CA ASP A 469 7.37 -28.86 -4.38
C ASP A 469 8.13 -27.80 -3.56
N TRP A 470 9.07 -27.04 -4.16
CA TRP A 470 10.01 -26.16 -3.43
C TRP A 470 10.05 -24.68 -3.88
N LEU A 471 9.38 -24.29 -4.97
CA LEU A 471 9.31 -22.89 -5.45
C LEU A 471 10.67 -22.17 -5.52
N ILE A 472 11.64 -22.76 -6.25
CA ILE A 472 13.03 -22.27 -6.25
C ILE A 472 13.12 -20.93 -7.00
N PRO A 473 13.68 -19.86 -6.39
CA PRO A 473 13.89 -18.56 -7.03
C PRO A 473 14.75 -18.62 -8.30
N GLY A 474 14.47 -17.74 -9.26
CA GLY A 474 15.25 -17.63 -10.51
C GLY A 474 14.75 -18.49 -11.69
N PHE A 475 13.65 -19.21 -11.51
CA PHE A 475 12.97 -19.94 -12.58
C PHE A 475 11.72 -19.18 -13.02
N SER A 476 11.77 -18.54 -14.18
CA SER A 476 10.61 -17.85 -14.75
C SER A 476 9.72 -18.87 -15.47
N MET A 477 8.48 -19.04 -15.01
CA MET A 477 7.45 -19.63 -15.86
C MET A 477 7.25 -18.74 -17.08
N PRO A 478 7.14 -19.30 -18.30
CA PRO A 478 6.89 -18.48 -19.47
C PRO A 478 5.56 -17.74 -19.29
N SER A 479 5.55 -16.46 -19.65
CA SER A 479 4.34 -15.64 -19.52
C SER A 479 3.22 -16.21 -20.41
N ALA A 480 1.96 -15.89 -20.09
CA ALA A 480 0.83 -16.25 -20.96
C ALA A 480 1.04 -15.74 -22.41
N GLN A 481 1.79 -14.65 -22.56
CA GLN A 481 2.13 -14.04 -23.84
C GLN A 481 3.20 -14.84 -24.61
N GLU A 482 4.23 -15.35 -23.91
CA GLU A 482 5.26 -16.21 -24.49
C GLU A 482 4.68 -17.57 -24.91
N LEU A 483 3.80 -18.14 -24.08
CA LEU A 483 3.08 -19.37 -24.43
C LEU A 483 2.17 -19.14 -25.64
N LEU A 484 1.44 -18.03 -25.69
CA LEU A 484 0.59 -17.71 -26.82
C LEU A 484 1.41 -17.53 -28.11
N ALA A 485 2.52 -16.80 -28.05
CA ALA A 485 3.42 -16.60 -29.17
C ALA A 485 4.02 -17.93 -29.70
N ALA A 486 4.32 -18.88 -28.81
CA ALA A 486 4.80 -20.20 -29.20
C ALA A 486 3.71 -21.08 -29.84
N LEU A 487 2.44 -20.91 -29.44
CA LEU A 487 1.32 -21.74 -29.89
C LEU A 487 0.65 -21.22 -31.16
N LEU A 488 0.57 -19.89 -31.36
CA LEU A 488 -0.11 -19.26 -32.50
C LEU A 488 0.30 -19.80 -33.87
N PRO A 489 1.58 -20.12 -34.15
CA PRO A 489 1.99 -20.68 -35.45
C PRO A 489 1.40 -22.07 -35.75
N TYR A 490 0.89 -22.78 -34.74
CA TYR A 490 0.46 -24.18 -34.84
C TYR A 490 -1.04 -24.38 -34.60
N ILE A 491 -1.81 -23.30 -34.38
CA ILE A 491 -3.24 -23.38 -34.08
C ILE A 491 -4.07 -22.52 -35.05
N GLU A 492 -5.27 -23.01 -35.40
CA GLU A 492 -6.29 -22.21 -36.07
C GLU A 492 -7.34 -21.73 -35.06
N LEU A 493 -7.58 -20.42 -35.03
CA LEU A 493 -8.54 -19.81 -34.10
C LEU A 493 -9.98 -20.02 -34.58
N LYS A 494 -10.88 -20.36 -33.65
CA LYS A 494 -12.32 -20.45 -33.94
C LYS A 494 -12.91 -19.06 -34.17
N GLU A 495 -13.96 -19.01 -34.99
CA GLU A 495 -14.69 -17.77 -35.28
C GLU A 495 -15.17 -17.08 -33.98
N GLY A 496 -14.81 -15.80 -33.83
CA GLY A 496 -15.11 -14.98 -32.64
C GLY A 496 -14.12 -15.12 -31.47
N VAL A 497 -13.04 -15.89 -31.60
CA VAL A 497 -11.94 -15.96 -30.61
C VAL A 497 -10.74 -15.18 -31.13
N ASP A 498 -10.36 -14.13 -30.42
CA ASP A 498 -9.16 -13.33 -30.68
C ASP A 498 -8.02 -13.71 -29.71
N GLU A 499 -6.82 -13.21 -30.01
CA GLU A 499 -5.62 -13.41 -29.18
C GLU A 499 -5.83 -12.91 -27.74
N GLU A 500 -6.59 -11.83 -27.56
CA GLU A 500 -6.88 -11.24 -26.25
C GLU A 500 -7.71 -12.20 -25.37
N LYS A 501 -8.75 -12.83 -25.92
CA LYS A 501 -9.53 -13.86 -25.19
C LYS A 501 -8.68 -15.06 -24.83
N LEU A 502 -7.80 -15.51 -25.73
CA LEU A 502 -6.89 -16.62 -25.46
C LEU A 502 -5.88 -16.28 -24.37
N TYR A 503 -5.30 -15.08 -24.43
CA TYR A 503 -4.44 -14.55 -23.38
C TYR A 503 -5.17 -14.50 -22.04
N GLN A 504 -6.39 -13.98 -21.99
CA GLN A 504 -7.19 -13.94 -20.75
C GLN A 504 -7.47 -15.33 -20.18
N VAL A 505 -7.73 -16.34 -21.04
CA VAL A 505 -7.96 -17.72 -20.61
C VAL A 505 -6.68 -18.37 -20.09
N LEU A 506 -5.56 -18.23 -20.81
CA LEU A 506 -4.24 -18.72 -20.39
C LEU A 506 -3.82 -18.09 -19.07
N ASN A 507 -3.86 -16.76 -19.01
CA ASN A 507 -3.51 -15.99 -17.83
C ASN A 507 -4.41 -16.35 -16.64
N ARG A 508 -5.73 -16.48 -16.84
CA ARG A 508 -6.64 -16.97 -15.79
C ARG A 508 -6.29 -18.39 -15.33
N LYS A 509 -5.89 -19.29 -16.23
CA LYS A 509 -5.54 -20.68 -15.86
C LYS A 509 -4.22 -20.73 -15.09
N MET A 510 -3.23 -19.97 -15.54
CA MET A 510 -1.92 -19.82 -14.90
C MET A 510 -2.08 -19.17 -13.52
N ASN A 511 -2.85 -18.08 -13.43
CA ASN A 511 -3.15 -17.42 -12.16
C ASN A 511 -4.00 -18.30 -11.26
N LYS A 512 -4.95 -19.10 -11.76
CA LYS A 512 -5.72 -20.04 -10.92
C LYS A 512 -4.87 -21.17 -10.34
N LEU A 513 -3.76 -21.54 -11.00
CA LEU A 513 -2.77 -22.47 -10.45
C LEU A 513 -1.88 -21.81 -9.37
N LEU A 514 -1.71 -20.49 -9.43
CA LEU A 514 -1.04 -19.67 -8.42
C LEU A 514 -1.98 -19.33 -7.25
N GLU A 515 -3.21 -18.89 -7.49
CA GLU A 515 -4.26 -18.58 -6.51
C GLU A 515 -4.68 -19.82 -5.68
N LYS A 516 -4.74 -21.01 -6.29
CA LYS A 516 -4.95 -22.27 -5.51
C LYS A 516 -3.79 -22.58 -4.57
N LYS A 517 -2.64 -21.94 -4.76
CA LYS A 517 -1.46 -22.04 -3.88
C LYS A 517 -1.31 -20.83 -2.95
N GLU A 518 -1.92 -19.68 -3.24
CA GLU A 518 -1.65 -18.41 -2.53
C GLU A 518 -2.37 -18.24 -1.19
N ASP A 519 -3.39 -19.03 -0.86
CA ASP A 519 -3.97 -18.99 0.49
C ASP A 519 -4.18 -20.39 1.06
N GLN A 520 -3.07 -21.05 1.40
CA GLN A 520 -3.04 -22.29 2.18
C GLN A 520 -3.25 -22.06 3.68
N ARG A 521 -3.53 -20.81 4.10
CA ARG A 521 -3.73 -20.48 5.51
C ARG A 521 -5.04 -21.08 5.99
N PRO A 522 -5.02 -21.80 7.12
CA PRO A 522 -6.19 -22.49 7.62
C PRO A 522 -7.30 -21.50 8.01
N MET A 523 -8.54 -21.94 7.83
CA MET A 523 -9.72 -21.26 8.37
C MET A 523 -9.84 -21.49 9.88
N LEU A 524 -10.67 -20.69 10.57
CA LEU A 524 -10.81 -20.81 12.02
C LEU A 524 -11.39 -22.18 12.41
N SER A 525 -12.38 -22.69 11.68
CA SER A 525 -12.98 -24.00 11.93
C SER A 525 -12.04 -25.18 11.60
N GLU A 526 -10.99 -24.97 10.81
CA GLU A 526 -9.98 -25.99 10.52
C GLU A 526 -8.97 -26.13 11.68
N LEU A 527 -8.73 -25.04 12.42
CA LEU A 527 -7.89 -25.07 13.62
C LEU A 527 -8.65 -25.47 14.88
N LEU A 528 -9.83 -24.89 15.12
CA LEU A 528 -10.65 -25.16 16.31
C LEU A 528 -11.67 -26.28 16.08
N THR A 529 -11.16 -27.50 15.93
CA THR A 529 -11.97 -28.73 15.86
C THR A 529 -12.48 -29.15 17.25
N GLU A 530 -13.42 -30.11 17.31
CA GLU A 530 -14.01 -30.60 18.56
C GLU A 530 -12.95 -31.11 19.57
N GLU A 531 -11.88 -31.74 19.07
CA GLU A 531 -10.77 -32.24 19.87
C GLU A 531 -9.90 -31.12 20.45
N MET A 532 -9.90 -29.94 19.82
CA MET A 532 -9.16 -28.76 20.26
C MET A 532 -9.94 -27.90 21.24
N ILE A 533 -11.20 -28.23 21.53
CA ILE A 533 -12.07 -27.50 22.45
C ILE A 533 -12.20 -28.27 23.76
N GLN A 534 -12.05 -27.57 24.87
CA GLN A 534 -12.22 -28.09 26.23
C GLN A 534 -13.18 -27.20 27.02
N LEU A 535 -14.00 -27.83 27.86
CA LEU A 535 -14.80 -27.14 28.88
C LEU A 535 -14.31 -27.64 30.23
N SER A 536 -13.99 -26.71 31.13
CA SER A 536 -13.47 -27.05 32.46
C SER A 536 -13.89 -26.02 33.49
N ASP A 537 -13.88 -26.41 34.75
CA ASP A 537 -14.02 -25.57 35.94
C ASP A 537 -12.83 -25.78 36.90
N GLN A 538 -11.81 -26.52 36.47
CA GLN A 538 -10.74 -27.01 37.32
C GLN A 538 -9.51 -26.11 37.54
N PRO A 539 -9.10 -25.20 36.62
CA PRO A 539 -7.86 -24.47 36.84
C PRO A 539 -8.00 -23.50 38.02
N LYS A 540 -7.04 -23.54 38.95
CA LYS A 540 -7.04 -22.72 40.16
C LYS A 540 -6.49 -21.31 39.93
N ASN A 541 -5.64 -21.17 38.92
CA ASN A 541 -4.97 -19.92 38.56
C ASN A 541 -4.77 -19.86 37.05
N TRP A 542 -4.32 -18.71 36.57
CA TRP A 542 -4.19 -18.45 35.14
C TRP A 542 -3.07 -19.28 34.49
N GLN A 543 -2.02 -19.67 35.23
CA GLN A 543 -0.96 -20.56 34.72
C GLN A 543 -1.50 -21.97 34.43
N GLU A 544 -2.32 -22.51 35.34
CA GLU A 544 -3.02 -23.78 35.13
C GLU A 544 -4.00 -23.68 33.96
N ALA A 545 -4.69 -22.55 33.81
CA ALA A 545 -5.60 -22.31 32.68
C ALA A 545 -4.87 -22.28 31.33
N ILE A 546 -3.71 -21.59 31.24
CA ILE A 546 -2.86 -21.60 30.03
C ILE A 546 -2.39 -23.02 29.71
N THR A 547 -1.89 -23.75 30.72
CA THR A 547 -1.42 -25.13 30.56
C THR A 547 -2.53 -26.05 30.06
N LEU A 548 -3.73 -25.93 30.66
CA LEU A 548 -4.89 -26.70 30.24
C LEU A 548 -5.35 -26.32 28.84
N ALA A 549 -5.38 -25.02 28.50
CA ALA A 549 -5.73 -24.56 27.16
C ALA A 549 -4.77 -25.10 26.09
N ALA A 550 -3.47 -25.21 26.41
CA ALA A 550 -2.45 -25.74 25.51
C ALA A 550 -2.44 -27.28 25.38
N GLN A 551 -3.11 -28.00 26.29
CA GLN A 551 -3.07 -29.46 26.35
C GLN A 551 -3.44 -30.19 25.03
N PRO A 552 -4.47 -29.77 24.26
CA PRO A 552 -4.80 -30.42 22.99
C PRO A 552 -3.68 -30.28 21.95
N LEU A 553 -2.99 -29.13 21.95
CA LEU A 553 -1.85 -28.88 21.06
C LEU A 553 -0.65 -29.75 21.45
N LEU A 554 -0.37 -29.92 22.74
CA LEU A 554 0.67 -30.84 23.23
C LEU A 554 0.36 -32.31 22.86
N LEU A 555 -0.87 -32.77 23.09
CA LEU A 555 -1.28 -34.15 22.78
C LEU A 555 -1.17 -34.48 21.29
N LYS A 556 -1.36 -33.48 20.43
CA LYS A 556 -1.21 -33.60 18.97
C LYS A 556 0.22 -33.30 18.49
N ASN A 557 1.16 -33.05 19.40
CA ASN A 557 2.55 -32.72 19.11
C ASN A 557 2.71 -31.48 18.21
N LYS A 558 1.79 -30.51 18.33
CA LYS A 558 1.83 -29.23 17.61
C LYS A 558 2.73 -28.20 18.29
N ILE A 559 2.93 -28.35 19.59
CA ILE A 559 3.82 -27.53 20.42
C ILE A 559 4.61 -28.43 21.38
N GLU A 560 5.71 -27.92 21.90
CA GLU A 560 6.52 -28.52 22.95
C GLU A 560 6.16 -27.94 24.33
N GLU A 561 6.55 -28.60 25.42
CA GLU A 561 6.33 -28.09 26.79
C GLU A 561 7.04 -26.75 27.03
N SER A 562 8.17 -26.51 26.35
CA SER A 562 8.89 -25.23 26.38
C SER A 562 8.01 -24.07 25.94
N TYR A 563 7.11 -24.28 24.97
CA TYR A 563 6.20 -23.25 24.47
C TYR A 563 5.22 -22.80 25.54
N VAL A 564 4.68 -23.75 26.32
CA VAL A 564 3.77 -23.45 27.44
C VAL A 564 4.49 -22.65 28.52
N LYS A 565 5.73 -23.04 28.85
CA LYS A 565 6.56 -22.31 29.81
C LYS A 565 6.85 -20.88 29.32
N ALA A 566 7.20 -20.72 28.05
CA ALA A 566 7.46 -19.41 27.44
C ALA A 566 6.23 -18.50 27.47
N MET A 567 5.02 -19.02 27.21
CA MET A 567 3.77 -18.26 27.33
C MET A 567 3.56 -17.74 28.75
N ILE A 568 3.77 -18.59 29.76
CA ILE A 568 3.61 -18.22 31.17
C ILE A 568 4.65 -17.18 31.58
N GLU A 569 5.93 -17.42 31.28
CA GLU A 569 7.03 -16.50 31.61
C GLU A 569 6.83 -15.11 30.96
N ARG A 570 6.32 -15.07 29.73
CA ARG A 570 5.98 -13.80 29.08
C ARG A 570 4.88 -13.05 29.82
N VAL A 571 3.82 -13.73 30.27
CA VAL A 571 2.75 -13.08 31.03
C VAL A 571 3.27 -12.58 32.38
N GLU A 572 4.19 -13.30 33.03
CA GLU A 572 4.87 -12.83 34.24
C GLU A 572 5.73 -11.58 33.98
N GLN A 573 6.43 -11.54 32.84
CA GLN A 573 7.34 -10.45 32.49
C GLN A 573 6.62 -9.19 31.98
N TYR A 574 5.62 -9.34 31.13
CA TYR A 574 4.97 -8.26 30.38
C TYR A 574 3.53 -7.97 30.83
N GLY A 575 3.01 -8.73 31.81
CA GLY A 575 1.67 -8.55 32.38
C GLY A 575 0.55 -9.11 31.51
N ALA A 576 -0.64 -8.53 31.62
CA ALA A 576 -1.88 -9.02 31.01
C ALA A 576 -1.99 -8.80 29.48
N PHE A 577 -0.89 -8.81 28.72
CA PHE A 577 -0.88 -8.54 27.28
C PHE A 577 -1.66 -9.58 26.45
N ILE A 578 -1.93 -10.77 27.01
CA ILE A 578 -2.76 -11.79 26.35
C ILE A 578 -4.27 -11.55 26.53
N HIS A 579 -4.70 -10.59 27.35
CA HIS A 579 -6.11 -10.26 27.56
C HIS A 579 -6.63 -9.44 26.37
N ILE A 580 -7.34 -10.08 25.44
CA ILE A 580 -7.71 -9.50 24.14
C ILE A 580 -9.12 -8.89 24.06
N GLY A 581 -9.95 -9.15 25.06
CA GLY A 581 -11.31 -8.62 25.14
C GLY A 581 -12.05 -9.12 26.36
N ASP A 582 -13.30 -8.68 26.51
CA ASP A 582 -14.14 -9.02 27.67
C ASP A 582 -14.19 -10.55 27.89
N HIS A 583 -13.56 -11.00 28.98
CA HIS A 583 -13.40 -12.40 29.37
C HIS A 583 -12.56 -13.31 28.45
N ILE A 584 -11.70 -12.76 27.59
CA ILE A 584 -10.93 -13.54 26.62
C ILE A 584 -9.41 -13.33 26.79
N ALA A 585 -8.67 -14.44 26.85
CA ALA A 585 -7.23 -14.46 26.71
C ALA A 585 -6.78 -15.23 25.46
N LEU A 586 -5.69 -14.76 24.82
CA LEU A 586 -5.04 -15.39 23.67
C LEU A 586 -3.58 -15.74 24.02
N PRO A 587 -3.32 -16.82 24.79
CA PRO A 587 -1.96 -17.24 25.09
C PRO A 587 -1.18 -17.58 23.81
N HIS A 588 -0.03 -16.96 23.64
CA HIS A 588 0.92 -17.21 22.55
C HIS A 588 2.34 -16.80 22.97
N ALA A 589 3.34 -17.39 22.32
CA ALA A 589 4.76 -17.06 22.42
C ALA A 589 5.38 -17.14 21.01
N ARG A 590 6.69 -16.88 20.88
CA ARG A 590 7.34 -16.86 19.56
C ARG A 590 7.47 -18.28 18.99
N PRO A 591 7.40 -18.48 17.67
CA PRO A 591 7.49 -19.81 17.05
C PRO A 591 8.69 -20.64 17.52
N GLU A 592 9.86 -20.01 17.66
CA GLU A 592 11.11 -20.61 18.10
C GLU A 592 11.11 -21.14 19.55
N ASP A 593 10.12 -20.75 20.36
CA ASP A 593 9.96 -21.21 21.75
C ASP A 593 9.42 -22.66 21.83
N GLY A 594 9.10 -23.29 20.69
CA GLY A 594 8.75 -24.71 20.61
C GLY A 594 7.49 -25.03 19.81
N VAL A 595 7.22 -24.32 18.71
CA VAL A 595 6.08 -24.63 17.82
C VAL A 595 6.51 -25.58 16.70
N ASN A 596 5.76 -26.67 16.52
CA ASN A 596 6.00 -27.69 15.49
C ASN A 596 5.06 -27.56 14.29
N GLU A 597 3.82 -27.11 14.51
CA GLU A 597 2.78 -26.98 13.50
C GLU A 597 1.75 -25.91 13.91
N VAL A 598 1.14 -25.22 12.94
CA VAL A 598 0.06 -24.25 13.21
C VAL A 598 -1.08 -24.94 13.94
N GLY A 599 -1.59 -24.30 14.99
CA GLY A 599 -2.69 -24.80 15.78
C GLY A 599 -3.40 -23.72 16.58
N MET A 600 -4.68 -23.95 16.86
CA MET A 600 -5.38 -23.26 17.94
C MET A 600 -6.09 -24.29 18.81
N SER A 601 -6.23 -23.96 20.08
CA SER A 601 -7.10 -24.69 21.01
C SER A 601 -7.88 -23.71 21.86
N LEU A 602 -9.06 -24.12 22.31
CA LEU A 602 -9.96 -23.28 23.08
C LEU A 602 -10.32 -23.98 24.38
N LEU A 603 -10.15 -23.28 25.50
CA LEU A 603 -10.64 -23.66 26.81
C LEU A 603 -11.71 -22.67 27.24
N LYS A 604 -12.92 -23.18 27.48
CA LYS A 604 -14.03 -22.44 28.07
C LYS A 604 -14.19 -22.80 29.54
N LEU A 605 -14.18 -21.78 30.39
CA LEU A 605 -14.38 -21.91 31.82
C LEU A 605 -15.84 -21.61 32.21
N GLN A 606 -16.36 -22.37 33.17
CA GLN A 606 -17.65 -22.07 33.81
C GLN A 606 -17.56 -20.83 34.73
N GLN A 607 -16.43 -20.69 35.43
CA GLN A 607 -16.13 -19.56 36.29
C GLN A 607 -14.83 -18.89 35.80
N PRO A 608 -14.78 -17.56 35.73
CA PRO A 608 -13.59 -16.86 35.28
C PRO A 608 -12.43 -17.06 36.25
N VAL A 609 -11.22 -17.05 35.70
CA VAL A 609 -9.97 -16.96 36.47
C VAL A 609 -9.38 -15.58 36.22
N ASP A 610 -8.95 -14.90 37.28
CA ASP A 610 -8.30 -13.60 37.19
C ASP A 610 -6.88 -13.76 36.64
N LEU A 611 -6.61 -13.19 35.46
CA LEU A 611 -5.29 -13.18 34.87
C LEU A 611 -4.36 -12.31 35.74
N ILE A 612 -3.12 -12.76 35.94
CA ILE A 612 -2.12 -12.09 36.82
C ILE A 612 -2.64 -11.78 38.23
N ASP A 613 -3.63 -12.56 38.70
CA ASP A 613 -4.31 -12.40 39.99
C ASP A 613 -4.95 -11.00 40.17
N ASP A 614 -5.31 -10.35 39.06
CA ASP A 614 -5.97 -9.04 39.04
C ASP A 614 -7.47 -9.18 38.67
N PRO A 615 -8.40 -8.83 39.58
CA PRO A 615 -9.84 -8.83 39.31
C PRO A 615 -10.29 -7.93 38.16
N ALA A 616 -9.44 -7.03 37.67
CA ALA A 616 -9.68 -6.25 36.46
C ALA A 616 -9.56 -7.11 35.17
N HIS A 617 -9.06 -8.33 35.27
CA HIS A 617 -8.82 -9.23 34.15
C HIS A 617 -9.45 -10.62 34.32
N PRO A 618 -10.78 -10.72 34.51
CA PRO A 618 -11.45 -12.01 34.67
C PRO A 618 -11.55 -12.72 33.31
N ILE A 619 -10.99 -13.92 33.16
CA ILE A 619 -10.96 -14.65 31.89
C ILE A 619 -11.80 -15.93 31.96
N SER A 620 -12.72 -16.09 31.01
CA SER A 620 -13.54 -17.31 30.85
C SER A 620 -13.21 -18.08 29.57
N LEU A 621 -12.54 -17.46 28.61
CA LEU A 621 -12.16 -18.08 27.33
C LEU A 621 -10.66 -17.93 27.13
N PHE A 622 -9.93 -19.04 27.09
CA PHE A 622 -8.52 -19.08 26.72
C PHE A 622 -8.40 -19.71 25.33
N ILE A 623 -7.86 -18.96 24.38
CA ILE A 623 -7.65 -19.43 23.01
C ILE A 623 -6.14 -19.51 22.79
N CYS A 624 -5.55 -20.69 22.96
CA CYS A 624 -4.12 -20.87 22.74
C CYS A 624 -3.85 -20.85 21.24
N LEU A 625 -2.85 -20.08 20.82
CA LEU A 625 -2.41 -19.99 19.44
C LEU A 625 -0.98 -20.52 19.32
N ALA A 626 -0.75 -21.39 18.36
CA ALA A 626 0.56 -21.86 17.93
C ALA A 626 0.75 -21.47 16.46
N ALA A 627 1.69 -20.57 16.21
CA ALA A 627 2.06 -20.11 14.87
C ALA A 627 3.48 -20.57 14.55
N ILE A 628 3.71 -21.04 13.32
CA ILE A 628 5.05 -21.44 12.84
C ILE A 628 5.81 -20.29 12.20
N ASP A 629 5.09 -19.24 11.81
CA ASP A 629 5.58 -18.02 11.18
C ASP A 629 4.61 -16.86 11.49
N ASN A 630 4.86 -15.67 10.94
CA ASN A 630 4.06 -14.48 11.20
C ASN A 630 2.83 -14.32 10.27
N GLU A 631 2.60 -15.21 9.30
CA GLU A 631 1.55 -15.08 8.28
C GLU A 631 0.50 -16.21 8.33
N ALA A 632 0.90 -17.44 8.66
CA ALA A 632 0.12 -18.67 8.47
C ALA A 632 -1.21 -18.67 9.24
N HIS A 633 -1.23 -18.13 10.45
CA HIS A 633 -2.43 -18.07 11.29
C HIS A 633 -3.30 -16.83 11.05
N LEU A 634 -2.80 -15.82 10.34
CA LEU A 634 -3.44 -14.50 10.29
C LEU A 634 -4.88 -14.53 9.76
N ARG A 635 -5.19 -15.46 8.85
CA ARG A 635 -6.56 -15.64 8.35
C ARG A 635 -7.50 -16.14 9.44
N ALA A 636 -7.14 -17.23 10.11
CA ALA A 636 -7.91 -17.77 11.22
C ALA A 636 -8.04 -16.74 12.36
N LEU A 637 -6.97 -16.03 12.68
CA LEU A 637 -6.99 -14.99 13.71
C LEU A 637 -7.91 -13.82 13.31
N ALA A 638 -7.89 -13.39 12.05
CA ALA A 638 -8.79 -12.33 11.58
C ALA A 638 -10.27 -12.73 11.68
N ASN A 639 -10.60 -13.97 11.31
CA ASN A 639 -11.93 -14.54 11.47
C ASN A 639 -12.33 -14.59 12.95
N LEU A 640 -11.41 -15.01 13.83
CA LEU A 640 -11.62 -15.02 15.28
C LEU A 640 -11.88 -13.61 15.81
N THR A 641 -11.04 -12.63 15.48
CA THR A 641 -11.23 -11.25 15.94
C THR A 641 -12.55 -10.67 15.43
N LYS A 642 -12.95 -10.96 14.18
CA LYS A 642 -14.26 -10.56 13.61
C LYS A 642 -15.41 -11.15 14.42
N LEU A 643 -15.33 -12.45 14.72
CA LEU A 643 -16.32 -13.17 15.52
C LEU A 643 -16.42 -12.57 16.93
N LEU A 644 -15.30 -12.39 17.63
CA LEU A 644 -15.25 -11.88 19.01
C LEU A 644 -15.63 -10.39 19.12
N SER A 645 -15.44 -9.60 18.05
CA SER A 645 -15.86 -8.20 18.01
C SER A 645 -17.38 -8.05 17.97
N ASN A 646 -18.12 -9.09 17.57
CA ASN A 646 -19.58 -9.10 17.60
C ASN A 646 -20.08 -9.46 19.00
N LYS A 647 -20.71 -8.50 19.68
CA LYS A 647 -21.24 -8.65 21.04
C LYS A 647 -22.17 -9.85 21.21
N GLN A 648 -22.98 -10.16 20.19
CA GLN A 648 -23.90 -11.30 20.25
C GLN A 648 -23.13 -12.63 20.22
N ASN A 649 -22.21 -12.79 19.26
CA ASN A 649 -21.40 -14.00 19.16
C ASN A 649 -20.55 -14.23 20.42
N LEU A 650 -19.98 -13.15 20.99
CA LEU A 650 -19.23 -13.24 22.24
C LEU A 650 -20.11 -13.70 23.41
N GLN A 651 -21.30 -13.13 23.57
CA GLN A 651 -22.23 -13.57 24.61
C GLN A 651 -22.67 -15.02 24.42
N GLU A 652 -22.94 -15.44 23.18
CA GLU A 652 -23.26 -16.84 22.85
C GLU A 652 -22.09 -17.78 23.25
N LEU A 653 -20.84 -17.39 22.95
CA LEU A 653 -19.64 -18.15 23.34
C LEU A 653 -19.45 -18.26 24.85
N LEU A 654 -19.64 -17.17 25.58
CA LEU A 654 -19.51 -17.14 27.04
C LEU A 654 -20.59 -17.99 27.73
N GLN A 655 -21.79 -18.07 27.15
CA GLN A 655 -22.91 -18.85 27.66
C GLN A 655 -22.89 -20.32 27.22
N ALA A 656 -22.10 -20.67 26.20
CA ALA A 656 -22.03 -22.02 25.67
C ALA A 656 -21.65 -23.04 26.76
N SER A 657 -22.40 -24.14 26.80
CA SER A 657 -22.24 -25.20 27.81
C SER A 657 -21.83 -26.54 27.18
N THR A 658 -21.76 -26.60 25.86
CA THR A 658 -21.38 -27.79 25.08
C THR A 658 -20.35 -27.46 24.00
N LYS A 659 -19.58 -28.45 23.54
CA LYS A 659 -18.60 -28.25 22.46
C LYS A 659 -19.30 -27.94 21.13
N GLU A 660 -20.46 -28.54 20.90
CA GLU A 660 -21.27 -28.41 19.69
C GLU A 660 -21.77 -26.98 19.51
N GLU A 661 -22.22 -26.32 20.59
CA GLU A 661 -22.59 -24.91 20.58
C GLU A 661 -21.41 -24.01 20.20
N ILE A 662 -20.23 -24.24 20.80
CA ILE A 662 -19.01 -23.50 20.51
C ILE A 662 -18.63 -23.66 19.03
N LEU A 663 -18.63 -24.88 18.51
CA LEU A 663 -18.32 -25.18 17.11
C LEU A 663 -19.30 -24.50 16.14
N ALA A 664 -20.60 -24.48 16.47
CA ALA A 664 -21.61 -23.81 15.65
C ALA A 664 -21.35 -22.30 15.57
N ILE A 665 -20.91 -21.67 16.66
CA ILE A 665 -20.56 -20.25 16.69
C ILE A 665 -19.26 -20.00 15.91
N ILE A 666 -18.24 -20.83 16.09
CA ILE A 666 -16.95 -20.73 15.37
C ILE A 666 -17.16 -20.76 13.85
N LYS A 667 -18.06 -21.62 13.35
CA LYS A 667 -18.39 -21.69 11.92
C LYS A 667 -18.97 -20.39 11.36
N LYS A 668 -19.69 -19.60 12.17
CA LYS A 668 -20.17 -18.26 11.76
C LYS A 668 -19.02 -17.28 11.53
N GLY A 669 -17.84 -17.52 12.10
CA GLY A 669 -16.65 -16.66 11.94
C GLY A 669 -15.93 -16.87 10.62
N ASP A 670 -16.20 -17.99 9.95
CA ASP A 670 -15.64 -18.34 8.64
C ASP A 670 -16.48 -17.81 7.47
N GLU A 671 -17.69 -17.30 7.76
CA GLU A 671 -18.59 -16.57 6.86
C GLU A 671 -18.29 -15.05 6.89
#